data_AF-A0A8C0JNF5-F1
#
_entry.id   AF-A0A8C0JNF5-F1
#
_cell.length_a   1.000
_cell.length_b   1.000
_cell.length_c   1.000
_cell.angle_alpha   90.00
_cell.angle_beta   90.00
_cell.angle_gamma   90.00
#
_symmetry.space_group_name_H-M   'P 1'
#
loop_
_entity.id
_entity.type
_entity.pdbx_description
1 polymer ?
#
loop_
_entity_poly.entity_id
_entity_poly.type
_entity_poly.pdbx_seq_one_letter_code
_entity_poly.pdbx_strand_id
1 'polypeptide(L)'
;MSSLWSEYTIGGVKITFPYKAYPSQLAMMNSIVRGLNSKQHCLLESPTGSGKSLALLCSTLAWQQSVSGKLVDESLSKTEVSSSCCCACHSKNFTNIDLNQGTSHHFNSPSTPPSERYDTSSTCQDSPEKTTLAAKLSAKKQASIKRDENDDFQVEKKRIRPLETTQQIRKRHCFEKEVHHVDAKVASGKTTKLNSPLEKINSFSPQNPPGHCSRCCCSTKQGSNQDSSNTTKKDHGGKSKIPKIYFGTRTHKQIAQITRELRRTAYSGVPMTILSSRDHTCVHPEVVGNFNRNEKCMELLDGKNGKSCYFYHGVHKISNQHTLQTLQGMCKAWDIEELVSLGKKLKACPYYTARELIEDAHIIFCPYNYLLDAQIRESMDINLKEQVVILDEAHNIEDCARESASYSVTEVQLRFARDELDSMVNNNIRKKNHEPLRAVCYSLINWLEANSEHLVERDYESSCKIWSGSEMVLNLHKMGITTATFPILQGHFSAVLQKEEKVLPIHGKEETREVPIISASTQIMLKGLFMVFDYLFRQNSRFADDYKVAIQQTYSWINQTDTSDKNGFFAPAKNKKHLRQKTAVHVLNFWCLNPAVAFSDINGKVLTIVLTSGTLSPMKSFSSELGVTFTIQLEANHVINNSQVWVGTIGSGPKGRNLCATFQHTETFEFQDEVGALLLSVCQTVNQGILCFLPSYKLLEKLKERWLYTGLWHNLELVKTVIVEPQGGEKTDFNELLQVYYDAIKYKGEKDGALLVAVCRGKVSEGLDFSDDNARAVITIGIPFPNVKDLQVELKRQYNDQHSKLRGLLPGRQWYEIQAYRALNQALGRCIRHKNDWGALILVDDRFRSNPSRYISGLSKWIRQQIQHHSTFESALESLSDFSRKHQKVINVSKEDRKFTQDSESILEVTCLKDNTLTYLEAASPLIPENPRKGEAKIRVQEQQCLTITESPPLPRGIISKKEKGLKSFAYLHLIEKSFIISSEMIFIVL
;
A
#
# COMPACT_ATOMS: atom_id res chain seq x y z
N MET A 1 -26.74 19.80 -21.45
CA MET A 1 -26.16 19.65 -20.10
C MET A 1 -24.75 20.22 -20.08
N SER A 2 -24.54 21.43 -19.58
CA SER A 2 -23.27 22.17 -19.76
C SER A 2 -22.95 23.07 -18.54
N SER A 3 -22.52 22.46 -17.43
CA SER A 3 -22.16 23.19 -16.19
C SER A 3 -21.30 22.39 -15.19
N LEU A 4 -20.71 21.25 -15.60
CA LEU A 4 -20.33 20.18 -14.68
C LEU A 4 -18.88 20.21 -14.14
N TRP A 5 -18.01 21.09 -14.63
CA TRP A 5 -16.60 21.20 -14.17
C TRP A 5 -16.34 22.58 -13.56
N SER A 6 -15.49 22.65 -12.54
CA SER A 6 -15.02 23.89 -11.91
C SER A 6 -13.56 24.15 -12.29
N GLU A 7 -13.25 25.34 -12.81
CA GLU A 7 -11.87 25.73 -13.11
C GLU A 7 -11.27 26.53 -11.93
N TYR A 8 -10.05 26.19 -11.54
CA TYR A 8 -9.28 26.87 -10.49
C TYR A 8 -7.91 27.30 -11.02
N THR A 9 -7.63 28.60 -11.05
CA THR A 9 -6.28 29.09 -11.34
C THR A 9 -5.45 29.14 -10.06
N ILE A 10 -4.42 28.30 -9.95
CA ILE A 10 -3.55 28.15 -8.78
C ILE A 10 -2.10 28.22 -9.25
N GLY A 11 -1.31 29.18 -8.72
CA GLY A 11 0.12 29.29 -9.03
C GLY A 11 0.45 29.45 -10.53
N GLY A 12 -0.45 30.06 -11.30
CA GLY A 12 -0.33 30.20 -12.76
C GLY A 12 -0.73 28.95 -13.56
N VAL A 13 -1.24 27.90 -12.91
CA VAL A 13 -1.79 26.69 -13.53
C VAL A 13 -3.32 26.74 -13.51
N LYS A 14 -3.96 26.54 -14.66
CA LYS A 14 -5.42 26.34 -14.77
C LYS A 14 -5.75 24.87 -14.48
N ILE A 15 -6.44 24.59 -13.38
CA ILE A 15 -6.83 23.25 -12.96
C ILE A 15 -8.34 23.08 -13.19
N THR A 16 -8.72 22.32 -14.20
CA THR A 16 -10.09 21.80 -14.33
C THR A 16 -10.31 20.70 -13.28
N PHE A 17 -11.33 20.85 -12.44
CA PHE A 17 -11.71 19.90 -11.40
C PHE A 17 -13.16 19.44 -11.63
N PRO A 18 -13.50 18.14 -11.49
CA PRO A 18 -14.82 17.64 -11.87
C PRO A 18 -15.95 17.98 -10.88
N TYR A 19 -15.66 18.69 -9.79
CA TYR A 19 -16.61 19.10 -8.75
C TYR A 19 -16.20 20.47 -8.18
N LYS A 20 -17.05 21.07 -7.31
CA LYS A 20 -16.61 22.19 -6.47
C LYS A 20 -15.66 21.67 -5.39
N ALA A 21 -14.38 22.06 -5.47
CA ALA A 21 -13.32 21.57 -4.58
C ALA A 21 -13.50 22.04 -3.13
N TYR A 22 -13.13 21.17 -2.17
CA TYR A 22 -13.13 21.50 -0.75
C TYR A 22 -11.93 22.38 -0.35
N PRO A 23 -12.00 23.15 0.76
CA PRO A 23 -10.87 23.96 1.24
C PRO A 23 -9.58 23.16 1.47
N SER A 24 -9.70 21.91 1.94
CA SER A 24 -8.57 20.96 2.07
C SER A 24 -7.97 20.59 0.72
N GLN A 25 -8.80 20.29 -0.29
CA GLN A 25 -8.35 20.00 -1.65
C GLN A 25 -7.68 21.22 -2.29
N LEU A 26 -8.22 22.44 -2.10
CA LEU A 26 -7.62 23.68 -2.60
C LEU A 26 -6.24 23.95 -1.95
N ALA A 27 -6.11 23.78 -0.63
CA ALA A 27 -4.84 23.91 0.07
C ALA A 27 -3.81 22.85 -0.38
N MET A 28 -4.27 21.64 -0.65
CA MET A 28 -3.46 20.53 -1.15
C MET A 28 -2.99 20.79 -2.59
N MET A 29 -3.88 21.16 -3.52
CA MET A 29 -3.52 21.52 -4.90
C MET A 29 -2.56 22.72 -4.97
N ASN A 30 -2.76 23.74 -4.12
CA ASN A 30 -1.82 24.87 -3.98
C ASN A 30 -0.43 24.40 -3.51
N SER A 31 -0.38 23.53 -2.50
CA SER A 31 0.88 22.97 -2.01
C SER A 31 1.62 22.15 -3.08
N ILE A 32 0.87 21.36 -3.87
CA ILE A 32 1.41 20.55 -4.97
C ILE A 32 1.96 21.44 -6.09
N VAL A 33 1.15 22.36 -6.64
CA VAL A 33 1.59 23.26 -7.73
C VAL A 33 2.77 24.14 -7.28
N ARG A 34 2.77 24.63 -6.03
CA ARG A 34 3.91 25.37 -5.48
C ARG A 34 5.18 24.54 -5.49
N GLY A 35 5.13 23.29 -5.06
CA GLY A 35 6.30 22.39 -5.06
C GLY A 35 6.81 22.09 -6.46
N LEU A 36 5.91 21.74 -7.38
CA LEU A 36 6.26 21.46 -8.78
C LEU A 36 6.87 22.69 -9.48
N ASN A 37 6.32 23.89 -9.24
CA ASN A 37 6.87 25.15 -9.78
C ASN A 37 8.24 25.51 -9.18
N SER A 38 8.47 25.26 -7.89
CA SER A 38 9.75 25.59 -7.22
C SER A 38 10.77 24.45 -7.20
N LYS A 39 10.43 23.29 -7.81
CA LYS A 39 11.21 22.04 -7.75
C LYS A 39 11.47 21.55 -6.32
N GLN A 40 10.50 21.76 -5.43
CA GLN A 40 10.58 21.44 -4.00
C GLN A 40 9.66 20.29 -3.62
N HIS A 41 10.12 19.48 -2.67
CA HIS A 41 9.42 18.28 -2.24
C HIS A 41 8.30 18.59 -1.22
N CYS A 42 7.16 17.92 -1.39
CA CYS A 42 5.93 18.12 -0.63
C CYS A 42 5.61 16.91 0.27
N LEU A 43 5.18 17.18 1.50
CA LEU A 43 4.72 16.19 2.47
C LEU A 43 3.36 16.64 3.03
N LEU A 44 2.28 15.94 2.65
CA LEU A 44 0.91 16.46 2.74
C LEU A 44 -0.02 15.44 3.42
N GLU A 45 -0.41 15.68 4.67
CA GLU A 45 -1.45 14.92 5.36
C GLU A 45 -2.81 15.51 5.00
N SER A 46 -3.74 14.64 4.59
CA SER A 46 -5.15 14.99 4.44
C SER A 46 -6.01 13.79 4.86
N PRO A 47 -7.05 13.97 5.70
CA PRO A 47 -7.84 12.87 6.23
C PRO A 47 -8.53 11.99 5.18
N THR A 48 -9.06 10.84 5.60
CA THR A 48 -9.91 10.00 4.76
C THR A 48 -11.17 10.75 4.31
N GLY A 49 -11.74 10.34 3.18
CA GLY A 49 -12.91 11.00 2.56
C GLY A 49 -12.70 12.44 2.05
N SER A 50 -11.50 13.01 2.16
CA SER A 50 -11.18 14.36 1.67
C SER A 50 -11.00 14.48 0.14
N GLY A 51 -11.02 13.36 -0.59
CA GLY A 51 -10.78 13.33 -2.04
C GLY A 51 -9.33 13.61 -2.45
N LYS A 52 -8.35 13.07 -1.69
CA LYS A 52 -6.90 13.22 -1.90
C LYS A 52 -6.45 12.96 -3.33
N SER A 53 -6.70 11.75 -3.82
CA SER A 53 -6.11 11.24 -5.06
C SER A 53 -6.61 12.01 -6.29
N LEU A 54 -7.86 12.51 -6.23
CA LEU A 54 -8.41 13.44 -7.23
C LEU A 54 -7.69 14.80 -7.21
N ALA A 55 -7.37 15.34 -6.04
CA ALA A 55 -6.57 16.57 -5.91
C ALA A 55 -5.13 16.38 -6.43
N LEU A 56 -4.52 15.22 -6.22
CA LEU A 56 -3.22 14.87 -6.81
C LEU A 56 -3.29 14.83 -8.33
N LEU A 57 -4.14 13.97 -8.89
CA LEU A 57 -4.26 13.79 -10.35
C LEU A 57 -4.53 15.12 -11.06
N CYS A 58 -5.54 15.87 -10.63
CA CYS A 58 -5.92 17.11 -11.31
C CYS A 58 -4.82 18.17 -11.25
N SER A 59 -4.15 18.35 -10.10
CA SER A 59 -3.11 19.40 -9.98
C SER A 59 -1.80 19.04 -10.68
N THR A 60 -1.38 17.77 -10.69
CA THR A 60 -0.14 17.37 -11.35
C THR A 60 -0.29 17.26 -12.87
N LEU A 61 -1.43 16.75 -13.36
CA LEU A 61 -1.71 16.68 -14.80
C LEU A 61 -1.93 18.08 -15.40
N ALA A 62 -2.67 18.97 -14.72
CA ALA A 62 -2.80 20.37 -15.13
C ALA A 62 -1.44 21.10 -15.16
N TRP A 63 -0.58 20.87 -14.15
CA TRP A 63 0.77 21.43 -14.14
C TRP A 63 1.59 20.93 -15.32
N GLN A 64 1.61 19.62 -15.59
CA GLN A 64 2.32 19.02 -16.71
C GLN A 64 1.83 19.55 -18.06
N GLN A 65 0.51 19.71 -18.24
CA GLN A 65 -0.08 20.36 -19.41
C GLN A 65 0.35 21.83 -19.54
N SER A 66 0.43 22.58 -18.43
CA SER A 66 0.89 23.97 -18.45
C SER A 66 2.38 24.12 -18.79
N VAL A 67 3.22 23.12 -18.47
CA VAL A 67 4.62 23.05 -18.90
C VAL A 67 4.72 22.68 -20.38
N SER A 68 3.90 21.74 -20.85
CA SER A 68 3.80 21.38 -22.27
C SER A 68 3.43 22.57 -23.14
N GLY A 69 2.37 23.31 -22.79
CA GLY A 69 1.92 24.50 -23.53
C GLY A 69 3.02 25.56 -23.66
N LYS A 70 3.72 25.88 -22.55
CA LYS A 70 4.83 26.84 -22.57
C LYS A 70 5.98 26.42 -23.50
N LEU A 71 6.28 25.13 -23.59
CA LEU A 71 7.30 24.62 -24.51
C LEU A 71 6.86 24.70 -25.98
N VAL A 72 5.56 24.60 -26.26
CA VAL A 72 4.99 24.86 -27.59
C VAL A 72 5.07 26.36 -27.91
N ASP A 73 4.65 27.23 -26.99
CA ASP A 73 4.71 28.69 -27.16
C ASP A 73 6.16 29.21 -27.32
N GLU A 74 7.13 28.67 -26.57
CA GLU A 74 8.57 28.95 -26.73
C GLU A 74 9.16 28.41 -28.05
N SER A 75 8.48 27.44 -28.70
CA SER A 75 8.87 26.95 -30.03
C SER A 75 8.27 27.79 -31.16
N LEU A 76 7.03 28.26 -30.98
CA LEU A 76 6.34 29.14 -31.92
C LEU A 76 6.95 30.55 -31.92
N SER A 77 7.23 31.11 -30.75
CA SER A 77 7.88 32.43 -30.58
C SER A 77 9.35 32.48 -31.03
N LYS A 78 9.96 31.34 -31.39
CA LYS A 78 11.25 31.29 -32.10
C LYS A 78 11.12 31.29 -33.63
N THR A 79 9.91 31.51 -34.15
CA THR A 79 9.63 31.71 -35.57
C THR A 79 9.43 33.21 -35.84
N GLU A 80 10.46 34.03 -35.58
CA GLU A 80 10.44 35.42 -36.06
C GLU A 80 10.46 35.46 -37.59
N VAL A 81 9.75 36.44 -38.15
CA VAL A 81 9.61 36.62 -39.60
C VAL A 81 10.96 36.96 -40.22
N SER A 82 11.41 36.16 -41.20
CA SER A 82 12.63 36.41 -41.95
C SER A 82 12.47 37.60 -42.90
N SER A 83 12.80 38.79 -42.40
CA SER A 83 13.04 39.97 -43.25
C SER A 83 14.21 39.68 -44.20
N SER A 84 13.95 39.74 -45.50
CA SER A 84 14.94 39.41 -46.52
C SER A 84 16.03 40.48 -46.61
N CYS A 85 17.30 40.06 -46.59
CA CYS A 85 18.43 40.96 -46.75
C CYS A 85 18.58 41.38 -48.21
N CYS A 86 18.41 42.67 -48.51
CA CYS A 86 18.53 43.23 -49.86
C CYS A 86 20.01 43.43 -50.30
N CYS A 87 20.86 42.41 -50.17
CA CYS A 87 22.25 42.46 -50.61
C CYS A 87 22.43 41.94 -52.05
N ALA A 88 23.21 42.65 -52.86
CA ALA A 88 23.35 42.41 -54.30
C ALA A 88 24.14 41.15 -54.70
N CYS A 89 24.57 40.32 -53.74
CA CYS A 89 25.38 39.13 -53.99
C CYS A 89 24.58 37.85 -54.31
N HIS A 90 23.24 37.85 -54.21
CA HIS A 90 22.40 36.68 -54.46
C HIS A 90 21.40 36.82 -55.62
N SER A 91 21.40 37.95 -56.34
CA SER A 91 20.46 38.23 -57.42
C SER A 91 20.93 37.74 -58.80
N LYS A 92 20.79 36.41 -59.08
CA LYS A 92 20.82 35.83 -60.45
C LYS A 92 20.30 34.37 -60.53
N ASN A 93 19.01 34.23 -60.84
CA ASN A 93 18.39 33.52 -61.99
C ASN A 93 19.24 32.47 -62.78
N PHE A 94 18.73 31.37 -63.38
CA PHE A 94 17.34 30.95 -63.73
C PHE A 94 17.27 29.48 -64.27
N THR A 95 16.10 28.80 -64.22
CA THR A 95 15.60 27.70 -65.14
C THR A 95 16.42 26.37 -65.24
N ASN A 96 16.00 25.19 -65.76
CA ASN A 96 14.79 24.60 -66.44
C ASN A 96 14.92 23.02 -66.40
N ILE A 97 14.03 22.08 -66.82
CA ILE A 97 12.63 22.01 -67.36
C ILE A 97 12.02 20.57 -67.07
N ASP A 98 10.96 20.13 -67.79
CA ASP A 98 10.11 18.92 -67.65
C ASP A 98 10.73 17.55 -68.11
N LEU A 99 10.09 16.36 -67.94
CA LEU A 99 8.94 15.83 -68.75
C LEU A 99 8.20 14.60 -68.12
N ASN A 100 6.85 14.57 -68.20
CA ASN A 100 5.88 13.42 -68.36
C ASN A 100 5.97 12.13 -67.46
N GLN A 101 4.89 11.47 -66.97
CA GLN A 101 3.41 11.45 -67.12
C GLN A 101 2.79 10.64 -65.92
N GLY A 102 1.48 10.41 -65.70
CA GLY A 102 0.21 10.88 -66.30
C GLY A 102 -1.00 9.91 -66.10
N THR A 103 -2.15 10.38 -65.56
CA THR A 103 -3.53 9.74 -65.52
C THR A 103 -3.73 8.40 -64.76
N SER A 104 -4.89 8.01 -64.17
CA SER A 104 -6.20 8.66 -63.81
C SER A 104 -6.98 7.74 -62.82
N HIS A 105 -7.43 8.17 -61.61
CA HIS A 105 -8.70 8.83 -61.20
C HIS A 105 -9.98 7.97 -60.98
N HIS A 106 -10.77 8.35 -59.94
CA HIS A 106 -12.19 8.04 -59.62
C HIS A 106 -12.61 6.64 -59.10
N PHE A 107 -13.76 6.47 -58.38
CA PHE A 107 -14.37 7.18 -57.22
C PHE A 107 -15.62 6.38 -56.69
N ASN A 108 -16.03 6.60 -55.42
CA ASN A 108 -17.34 6.25 -54.81
C ASN A 108 -17.74 4.78 -54.50
N SER A 109 -18.71 4.65 -53.58
CA SER A 109 -19.29 3.42 -52.98
C SER A 109 -20.58 2.94 -53.67
N PRO A 110 -21.10 1.75 -53.29
CA PRO A 110 -22.50 1.71 -52.82
C PRO A 110 -22.74 0.76 -51.62
N SER A 111 -24.02 0.49 -51.31
CA SER A 111 -24.54 -0.08 -50.05
C SER A 111 -25.10 -1.52 -50.11
N THR A 112 -25.45 -2.04 -48.93
CA THR A 112 -26.27 -3.26 -48.59
C THR A 112 -27.66 -3.36 -49.26
N PRO A 113 -28.41 -4.50 -49.12
CA PRO A 113 -28.08 -5.91 -48.81
C PRO A 113 -28.66 -6.90 -49.89
N PRO A 114 -28.81 -8.23 -49.68
CA PRO A 114 -30.09 -8.77 -49.11
C PRO A 114 -30.04 -10.16 -48.40
N SER A 115 -31.18 -10.58 -47.80
CA SER A 115 -31.81 -11.94 -47.75
C SER A 115 -31.00 -13.24 -47.52
N GLU A 116 -31.48 -14.32 -46.87
CA GLU A 116 -32.70 -14.62 -46.08
C GLU A 116 -32.59 -16.07 -45.50
N ARG A 117 -33.58 -16.46 -44.65
CA ARG A 117 -34.15 -17.83 -44.41
C ARG A 117 -33.73 -18.65 -43.18
N TYR A 118 -34.71 -18.78 -42.28
CA TYR A 118 -35.27 -19.99 -41.63
C TYR A 118 -34.31 -21.04 -41.01
N ASP A 119 -34.61 -21.65 -39.85
CA ASP A 119 -35.98 -21.97 -39.39
C ASP A 119 -36.25 -21.84 -37.86
N THR A 120 -37.54 -22.01 -37.58
CA THR A 120 -38.34 -22.12 -36.34
C THR A 120 -37.86 -23.15 -35.28
N SER A 121 -38.49 -23.33 -34.11
CA SER A 121 -39.04 -22.42 -33.07
C SER A 121 -39.80 -23.24 -32.01
N SER A 122 -39.69 -22.94 -30.71
CA SER A 122 -40.76 -23.29 -29.74
C SER A 122 -40.69 -22.53 -28.39
N THR A 123 -41.80 -21.88 -28.04
CA THR A 123 -42.26 -21.55 -26.67
C THR A 123 -42.92 -22.80 -26.03
N CYS A 124 -43.32 -22.87 -24.75
CA CYS A 124 -43.62 -21.83 -23.76
C CYS A 124 -43.39 -22.31 -22.29
N GLN A 125 -43.73 -21.42 -21.33
CA GLN A 125 -44.14 -21.60 -19.91
C GLN A 125 -44.08 -23.01 -19.26
N ASP A 126 -43.69 -23.16 -17.98
CA ASP A 126 -44.41 -22.58 -16.82
C ASP A 126 -43.52 -22.24 -15.59
N SER A 127 -44.12 -22.17 -14.39
CA SER A 127 -43.70 -21.36 -13.22
C SER A 127 -43.35 -22.21 -11.95
N PRO A 128 -43.34 -21.74 -10.68
CA PRO A 128 -42.08 -21.79 -9.91
C PRO A 128 -42.11 -22.60 -8.59
N GLU A 129 -41.13 -23.47 -8.38
CA GLU A 129 -40.91 -24.17 -7.08
C GLU A 129 -39.79 -23.57 -6.20
N LYS A 130 -39.99 -23.67 -4.88
CA LYS A 130 -39.18 -23.02 -3.84
C LYS A 130 -37.91 -23.81 -3.50
N THR A 131 -36.78 -23.48 -4.11
CA THR A 131 -35.47 -24.04 -3.76
C THR A 131 -34.76 -23.23 -2.65
N THR A 132 -34.54 -23.85 -1.50
CA THR A 132 -33.95 -23.22 -0.30
C THR A 132 -32.45 -22.92 -0.44
N LEU A 133 -31.95 -21.97 0.35
CA LEU A 133 -30.56 -21.48 0.27
C LEU A 133 -29.52 -22.59 0.45
N ALA A 134 -29.81 -23.58 1.31
CA ALA A 134 -28.94 -24.74 1.56
C ALA A 134 -28.67 -25.58 0.29
N ALA A 135 -29.68 -25.76 -0.58
CA ALA A 135 -29.52 -26.51 -1.83
C ALA A 135 -28.62 -25.79 -2.85
N LYS A 136 -28.58 -24.46 -2.82
CA LYS A 136 -27.69 -23.65 -3.68
C LYS A 136 -26.23 -23.71 -3.19
N LEU A 137 -26.01 -23.88 -1.88
CA LEU A 137 -24.68 -24.05 -1.29
C LEU A 137 -24.09 -25.44 -1.55
N SER A 138 -24.89 -26.51 -1.46
CA SER A 138 -24.42 -27.87 -1.76
C SER A 138 -24.08 -28.05 -3.25
N ALA A 139 -24.92 -27.56 -4.16
CA ALA A 139 -24.67 -27.62 -5.61
C ALA A 139 -23.39 -26.88 -6.03
N LYS A 140 -23.13 -25.67 -5.49
CA LYS A 140 -21.88 -24.94 -5.76
C LYS A 140 -20.63 -25.69 -5.26
N LYS A 141 -20.73 -26.42 -4.14
CA LYS A 141 -19.59 -27.10 -3.50
C LYS A 141 -19.03 -28.30 -4.31
N GLN A 142 -19.76 -28.78 -5.32
CA GLN A 142 -19.28 -29.79 -6.27
C GLN A 142 -18.78 -29.20 -7.59
N ALA A 143 -19.00 -27.90 -7.85
CA ALA A 143 -18.63 -27.22 -9.09
C ALA A 143 -17.29 -26.46 -9.02
N SER A 144 -16.64 -26.39 -7.85
CA SER A 144 -15.44 -25.58 -7.60
C SER A 144 -14.10 -26.25 -7.95
N ILE A 145 -14.10 -27.51 -8.41
CA ILE A 145 -12.87 -28.19 -8.85
C ILE A 145 -12.45 -27.60 -10.22
N LYS A 146 -11.51 -26.64 -10.17
CA LYS A 146 -10.91 -25.79 -11.23
C LYS A 146 -11.49 -24.37 -11.40
N ARG A 147 -10.93 -23.39 -10.67
CA ARG A 147 -10.19 -22.25 -11.28
C ARG A 147 -9.53 -21.24 -10.32
N ASP A 148 -8.46 -20.64 -10.84
CA ASP A 148 -7.95 -19.27 -10.63
C ASP A 148 -7.58 -18.80 -9.21
N GLU A 149 -6.43 -19.26 -8.73
CA GLU A 149 -5.63 -18.60 -7.70
C GLU A 149 -4.94 -17.34 -8.25
N ASN A 150 -5.11 -16.19 -7.59
CA ASN A 150 -4.23 -15.02 -7.76
C ASN A 150 -4.24 -14.13 -6.51
N ASP A 151 -3.26 -14.37 -5.63
CA ASP A 151 -3.08 -13.65 -4.36
C ASP A 151 -2.55 -12.22 -4.57
N ASP A 152 -2.87 -11.30 -3.66
CA ASP A 152 -2.80 -9.83 -3.87
C ASP A 152 -2.68 -9.06 -2.54
N PHE A 153 -2.35 -9.77 -1.45
CA PHE A 153 -2.09 -9.19 -0.13
C PHE A 153 -0.77 -9.68 0.48
N GLN A 154 0.14 -10.17 -0.37
CA GLN A 154 1.54 -10.30 0.00
C GLN A 154 2.28 -9.05 -0.52
N VAL A 155 2.61 -8.15 0.40
CA VAL A 155 3.85 -7.40 0.23
C VAL A 155 4.95 -8.47 0.28
N GLU A 156 5.62 -8.71 -0.85
CA GLU A 156 6.81 -9.56 -0.90
C GLU A 156 7.91 -8.93 -0.04
N LYS A 157 7.88 -9.23 1.25
CA LYS A 157 9.06 -9.14 2.09
C LYS A 157 10.10 -10.02 1.42
N LYS A 158 11.35 -9.56 1.32
CA LYS A 158 12.52 -10.36 0.89
C LYS A 158 12.92 -11.41 1.97
N ARG A 159 11.91 -12.06 2.56
CA ARG A 159 11.91 -12.96 3.71
C ARG A 159 10.99 -14.12 3.38
N ILE A 160 11.54 -15.09 2.65
CA ILE A 160 10.88 -16.38 2.39
C ILE A 160 10.50 -16.97 3.75
N ARG A 161 9.19 -17.09 4.01
CA ARG A 161 8.69 -17.82 5.17
C ARG A 161 8.64 -19.30 4.84
N PRO A 162 9.24 -20.18 5.65
CA PRO A 162 8.88 -21.58 5.64
C PRO A 162 7.39 -21.75 5.99
N LEU A 163 6.81 -22.88 5.56
CA LEU A 163 5.43 -23.23 5.87
C LEU A 163 5.25 -23.42 7.38
N GLU A 164 4.21 -22.85 7.98
CA GLU A 164 3.82 -23.18 9.37
C GLU A 164 2.37 -23.66 9.38
N THR A 165 2.13 -24.82 9.99
CA THR A 165 0.79 -25.33 10.29
C THR A 165 0.67 -25.45 11.81
N THR A 166 -0.42 -24.92 12.36
CA THR A 166 -0.66 -24.76 13.80
C THR A 166 -0.58 -26.09 14.56
N GLN A 167 0.17 -26.14 15.68
CA GLN A 167 -0.39 -26.61 16.96
C GLN A 167 0.51 -26.44 18.22
N GLN A 168 -0.18 -26.09 19.31
CA GLN A 168 0.12 -26.37 20.73
C GLN A 168 1.18 -25.54 21.50
N ILE A 169 0.94 -25.47 22.81
CA ILE A 169 1.52 -24.53 23.80
C ILE A 169 1.57 -25.24 25.16
N ARG A 170 2.74 -25.24 25.84
CA ARG A 170 3.03 -25.44 27.30
C ARG A 170 4.48 -25.94 27.43
N LYS A 171 5.25 -25.71 28.50
CA LYS A 171 5.01 -25.12 29.84
C LYS A 171 6.14 -24.12 30.19
N ARG A 172 6.00 -23.33 31.26
CA ARG A 172 7.07 -22.49 31.84
C ARG A 172 7.87 -23.27 32.88
N HIS A 173 9.10 -22.82 33.19
CA HIS A 173 9.47 -22.46 34.57
C HIS A 173 10.47 -21.32 34.55
N CYS A 174 10.51 -20.50 35.61
CA CYS A 174 11.48 -19.41 35.76
C CYS A 174 12.51 -19.79 36.83
N PHE A 175 13.70 -19.20 36.75
CA PHE A 175 14.52 -18.92 37.92
C PHE A 175 14.96 -17.45 37.88
N GLU A 176 14.91 -16.81 39.04
CA GLU A 176 15.39 -15.45 39.26
C GLU A 176 16.90 -15.50 39.56
N LYS A 177 17.64 -14.41 39.27
CA LYS A 177 18.53 -13.78 40.27
C LYS A 177 19.13 -12.44 39.83
N GLU A 178 18.95 -11.46 40.72
CA GLU A 178 19.97 -10.57 41.29
C GLU A 178 20.97 -9.84 40.35
N VAL A 179 20.59 -8.59 40.06
CA VAL A 179 21.42 -7.36 40.05
C VAL A 179 22.85 -7.49 40.60
N HIS A 180 23.82 -6.92 39.87
CA HIS A 180 24.99 -6.27 40.48
C HIS A 180 25.34 -4.94 39.78
N HIS A 181 25.64 -3.91 40.57
CA HIS A 181 26.21 -2.63 40.10
C HIS A 181 27.73 -2.72 40.01
N VAL A 182 28.32 -2.04 39.02
CA VAL A 182 29.69 -1.50 39.10
C VAL A 182 29.72 -0.12 38.44
N ASP A 183 30.08 0.91 39.21
CA ASP A 183 30.44 2.23 38.70
C ASP A 183 31.91 2.26 38.23
N ALA A 184 32.18 2.96 37.13
CA ALA A 184 33.53 3.37 36.74
C ALA A 184 33.48 4.79 36.14
N LYS A 185 34.47 5.63 36.47
CA LYS A 185 34.37 7.10 36.37
C LYS A 185 35.76 7.71 36.15
N VAL A 186 35.83 8.87 35.48
CA VAL A 186 37.09 9.65 35.23
C VAL A 186 37.97 8.94 34.15
N ALA A 187 38.74 9.59 33.26
CA ALA A 187 39.39 10.90 33.32
C ALA A 187 39.25 11.78 32.06
N SER A 188 39.73 13.02 32.17
CA SER A 188 39.75 14.05 31.12
C SER A 188 41.14 14.24 30.50
N GLY A 189 41.20 14.53 29.20
CA GLY A 189 42.35 15.12 28.51
C GLY A 189 41.98 16.45 27.83
N LYS A 190 42.91 17.41 27.73
CA LYS A 190 42.66 18.78 27.23
C LYS A 190 43.93 19.39 26.63
N THR A 191 43.78 20.43 25.80
CA THR A 191 44.85 21.25 25.15
C THR A 191 45.59 20.53 24.00
N THR A 192 46.16 21.19 22.96
CA THR A 192 46.32 22.63 22.65
C THR A 192 46.16 22.90 21.14
N LYS A 193 45.98 24.17 20.71
CA LYS A 193 46.11 24.64 19.31
C LYS A 193 47.53 25.14 19.02
N LEU A 194 47.89 25.29 17.74
CA LEU A 194 48.79 26.36 17.25
C LEU A 194 48.36 26.83 15.83
N ASN A 195 49.06 27.82 15.25
CA ASN A 195 48.52 28.73 14.21
C ASN A 195 49.25 28.70 12.84
N SER A 196 48.70 29.45 11.88
CA SER A 196 49.18 29.77 10.52
C SER A 196 50.42 30.69 10.47
N PRO A 197 51.12 30.81 9.32
CA PRO A 197 50.77 31.80 8.26
C PRO A 197 50.64 31.15 6.85
N LEU A 198 50.06 31.72 5.78
CA LEU A 198 49.65 33.08 5.34
C LEU A 198 50.70 33.88 4.52
N GLU A 199 50.53 33.93 3.19
CA GLU A 199 51.14 34.92 2.28
C GLU A 199 50.26 35.19 1.02
N LYS A 200 50.64 36.12 0.12
CA LYS A 200 49.77 36.78 -0.90
C LYS A 200 50.53 37.20 -2.20
N ILE A 201 49.84 37.92 -3.12
CA ILE A 201 50.31 38.70 -4.32
C ILE A 201 50.18 37.85 -5.63
N ASN A 202 49.35 38.17 -6.66
CA ASN A 202 49.21 39.33 -7.60
C ASN A 202 50.32 39.37 -8.71
N SER A 203 50.12 39.78 -9.99
CA SER A 203 48.92 40.06 -10.84
C SER A 203 49.26 40.48 -12.30
N PHE A 204 48.33 40.26 -13.27
CA PHE A 204 48.04 41.01 -14.54
C PHE A 204 48.96 41.08 -15.81
N SER A 205 48.42 40.57 -16.95
CA SER A 205 48.36 41.21 -18.32
C SER A 205 49.65 41.37 -19.19
N PRO A 206 49.66 41.85 -20.47
CA PRO A 206 48.57 42.40 -21.34
C PRO A 206 48.53 42.08 -22.89
N GLN A 207 47.38 42.40 -23.53
CA GLN A 207 47.11 42.98 -24.90
C GLN A 207 47.48 42.31 -26.28
N ASN A 208 46.43 41.98 -27.07
CA ASN A 208 45.92 42.58 -28.36
C ASN A 208 46.86 43.10 -29.49
N PRO A 209 46.38 43.37 -30.74
CA PRO A 209 45.05 43.21 -31.40
C PRO A 209 45.16 42.22 -32.61
N PRO A 210 44.57 42.37 -33.84
CA PRO A 210 43.33 42.96 -34.40
C PRO A 210 42.45 41.90 -35.17
N GLY A 211 41.42 42.15 -35.99
CA GLY A 211 40.55 43.32 -36.24
C GLY A 211 39.53 43.14 -37.41
N HIS A 212 38.23 43.40 -37.16
CA HIS A 212 37.08 43.46 -38.11
C HIS A 212 36.67 42.14 -38.84
N CYS A 213 35.44 41.94 -39.32
CA CYS A 213 34.29 42.85 -39.54
C CYS A 213 33.02 42.43 -38.76
N SER A 214 32.14 43.39 -38.45
CA SER A 214 31.06 43.28 -37.45
C SER A 214 29.63 43.45 -38.00
N ARG A 215 29.35 43.01 -39.24
CA ARG A 215 28.04 43.25 -39.89
C ARG A 215 27.37 42.10 -40.67
N CYS A 216 27.92 40.89 -40.67
CA CYS A 216 27.25 39.72 -41.25
C CYS A 216 27.79 38.39 -40.67
N CYS A 217 26.91 37.40 -40.45
CA CYS A 217 27.27 36.07 -39.92
C CYS A 217 27.05 34.93 -40.93
N CYS A 218 27.19 35.21 -42.23
CA CYS A 218 26.91 34.26 -43.32
C CYS A 218 28.20 33.64 -43.89
N SER A 219 28.93 32.82 -43.11
CA SER A 219 30.02 31.98 -43.62
C SER A 219 30.38 30.81 -42.69
N THR A 220 29.86 29.62 -42.98
CA THR A 220 30.48 28.32 -42.63
C THR A 220 30.08 27.25 -43.65
N LYS A 221 31.01 26.32 -43.95
CA LYS A 221 30.89 25.01 -44.64
C LYS A 221 31.58 24.86 -46.01
N GLN A 222 32.91 24.74 -45.96
CA GLN A 222 33.67 23.64 -46.61
C GLN A 222 34.83 23.26 -45.64
N GLY A 223 35.30 22.01 -45.55
CA GLY A 223 34.75 20.78 -46.14
C GLY A 223 35.80 19.69 -46.41
N SER A 224 36.33 19.01 -45.39
CA SER A 224 37.24 17.85 -45.56
C SER A 224 37.18 16.87 -44.37
N ASN A 225 37.04 15.58 -44.65
CA ASN A 225 36.99 14.51 -43.65
C ASN A 225 38.39 13.95 -43.33
N GLN A 226 38.58 13.43 -42.11
CA GLN A 226 39.21 12.13 -41.87
C GLN A 226 38.88 11.61 -40.45
N ASP A 227 39.20 10.34 -40.20
CA ASP A 227 38.38 9.47 -39.34
C ASP A 227 38.86 9.26 -37.90
N SER A 228 37.92 8.95 -37.00
CA SER A 228 38.08 7.91 -35.98
C SER A 228 36.74 7.60 -35.30
N SER A 229 36.43 6.31 -35.14
CA SER A 229 35.13 5.83 -34.67
C SER A 229 35.11 5.54 -33.17
N ASN A 230 34.34 6.32 -32.42
CA ASN A 230 33.92 5.98 -31.05
C ASN A 230 32.44 6.33 -30.89
N THR A 231 31.58 5.30 -30.95
CA THR A 231 30.12 5.46 -30.91
C THR A 231 29.60 5.64 -29.48
N THR A 232 29.98 6.74 -28.83
CA THR A 232 29.10 7.34 -27.83
C THR A 232 27.82 7.80 -28.54
N LYS A 233 26.64 7.43 -28.00
CA LYS A 233 25.38 8.02 -28.47
C LYS A 233 25.41 9.51 -28.17
N LYS A 234 25.62 10.35 -29.19
CA LYS A 234 25.55 11.80 -29.04
C LYS A 234 24.14 12.19 -28.59
N ASP A 235 24.03 12.88 -27.46
CA ASP A 235 22.78 13.52 -27.07
C ASP A 235 22.33 14.46 -28.18
N HIS A 236 21.10 14.27 -28.66
CA HIS A 236 20.45 15.26 -29.51
C HIS A 236 20.19 16.52 -28.67
N GLY A 237 20.54 17.68 -29.21
CA GLY A 237 20.62 18.95 -28.47
C GLY A 237 19.38 19.26 -27.62
N GLY A 238 19.64 19.75 -26.40
CA GLY A 238 18.67 19.83 -25.31
C GLY A 238 17.41 20.64 -25.61
N LYS A 239 16.37 19.95 -26.10
CA LYS A 239 14.97 20.34 -25.87
C LYS A 239 14.58 19.82 -24.48
N SER A 240 14.06 20.69 -23.61
CA SER A 240 13.57 20.27 -22.29
C SER A 240 12.41 19.29 -22.47
N LYS A 241 12.63 18.00 -22.18
CA LYS A 241 11.55 17.00 -22.21
C LYS A 241 10.54 17.32 -21.09
N ILE A 242 9.26 17.15 -21.39
CA ILE A 242 8.18 17.30 -20.39
C ILE A 242 8.38 16.20 -19.32
N PRO A 243 8.47 16.55 -18.02
CA PRO A 243 8.63 15.56 -16.96
C PRO A 243 7.44 14.59 -16.90
N LYS A 244 7.73 13.29 -16.83
CA LYS A 244 6.75 12.24 -16.59
C LYS A 244 6.37 12.19 -15.12
N ILE A 245 5.15 11.74 -14.85
CA ILE A 245 4.60 11.58 -13.50
C ILE A 245 4.59 10.08 -13.16
N TYR A 246 5.47 9.67 -12.25
CA TYR A 246 5.39 8.35 -11.63
C TYR A 246 4.47 8.41 -10.42
N PHE A 247 3.26 7.89 -10.56
CA PHE A 247 2.26 7.81 -9.50
C PHE A 247 2.32 6.43 -8.84
N GLY A 248 3.02 6.37 -7.71
CA GLY A 248 3.07 5.17 -6.89
C GLY A 248 1.81 4.96 -6.04
N THR A 249 1.49 3.70 -5.74
CA THR A 249 0.54 3.29 -4.69
C THR A 249 1.13 2.18 -3.82
N ARG A 250 0.43 1.76 -2.75
CA ARG A 250 0.83 0.59 -1.97
C ARG A 250 0.37 -0.74 -2.59
N THR A 251 -0.78 -0.79 -3.27
CA THR A 251 -1.32 -2.04 -3.87
C THR A 251 -1.99 -1.82 -5.24
N HIS A 252 -2.12 -2.90 -6.02
CA HIS A 252 -2.81 -2.87 -7.32
C HIS A 252 -4.30 -2.50 -7.20
N LYS A 253 -4.99 -2.93 -6.13
CA LYS A 253 -6.36 -2.49 -5.82
C LYS A 253 -6.49 -0.95 -5.71
N GLN A 254 -5.48 -0.27 -5.16
CA GLN A 254 -5.46 1.19 -5.12
C GLN A 254 -5.23 1.82 -6.49
N ILE A 255 -4.41 1.21 -7.36
CA ILE A 255 -4.26 1.68 -8.75
C ILE A 255 -5.61 1.62 -9.46
N ALA A 256 -6.32 0.49 -9.38
CA ALA A 256 -7.65 0.36 -9.97
C ALA A 256 -8.68 1.37 -9.40
N GLN A 257 -8.54 1.83 -8.16
CA GLN A 257 -9.33 2.95 -7.63
C GLN A 257 -8.94 4.30 -8.28
N ILE A 258 -7.64 4.58 -8.39
CA ILE A 258 -7.12 5.85 -8.91
C ILE A 258 -7.33 5.98 -10.43
N THR A 259 -7.21 4.90 -11.20
CA THR A 259 -7.62 4.84 -12.62
C THR A 259 -9.09 5.21 -12.80
N ARG A 260 -9.99 4.67 -11.96
CA ARG A 260 -11.42 5.00 -12.02
C ARG A 260 -11.70 6.45 -11.65
N GLU A 261 -10.93 7.06 -10.75
CA GLU A 261 -11.00 8.51 -10.51
C GLU A 261 -10.46 9.32 -11.70
N LEU A 262 -9.32 8.94 -12.29
CA LEU A 262 -8.77 9.60 -13.49
C LEU A 262 -9.78 9.60 -14.65
N ARG A 263 -10.48 8.48 -14.86
CA ARG A 263 -11.56 8.29 -15.86
C ARG A 263 -12.73 9.29 -15.68
N ARG A 264 -12.91 9.88 -14.49
CA ARG A 264 -13.94 10.90 -14.17
C ARG A 264 -13.49 12.34 -14.41
N THR A 265 -12.22 12.57 -14.73
CA THR A 265 -11.64 13.92 -14.90
C THR A 265 -11.59 14.38 -16.35
N ALA A 266 -11.36 15.68 -16.57
CA ALA A 266 -11.00 16.23 -17.88
C ALA A 266 -9.70 15.63 -18.46
N TYR A 267 -8.82 15.09 -17.61
CA TYR A 267 -7.55 14.47 -17.99
C TYR A 267 -7.69 12.98 -18.35
N SER A 268 -8.92 12.46 -18.49
CA SER A 268 -9.15 11.02 -18.70
C SER A 268 -8.50 10.44 -19.95
N GLY A 269 -8.16 11.27 -20.96
CA GLY A 269 -7.49 10.84 -22.20
C GLY A 269 -5.97 11.02 -22.23
N VAL A 270 -5.33 11.34 -21.10
CA VAL A 270 -3.87 11.51 -21.03
C VAL A 270 -3.15 10.17 -21.28
N PRO A 271 -2.09 10.12 -22.12
CA PRO A 271 -1.26 8.93 -22.31
C PRO A 271 -0.75 8.35 -20.99
N MET A 272 -1.06 7.07 -20.72
CA MET A 272 -0.76 6.44 -19.44
C MET A 272 -0.36 4.97 -19.58
N THR A 273 0.33 4.43 -18.57
CA THR A 273 0.53 2.98 -18.42
C THR A 273 0.47 2.55 -16.95
N ILE A 274 0.27 1.26 -16.71
CA ILE A 274 0.24 0.64 -15.37
C ILE A 274 1.28 -0.47 -15.34
N LEU A 275 2.23 -0.40 -14.40
CA LEU A 275 3.23 -1.42 -14.16
C LEU A 275 2.79 -2.36 -13.03
N SER A 276 2.89 -3.66 -13.28
CA SER A 276 2.52 -4.73 -12.35
C SER A 276 3.38 -5.96 -12.58
N SER A 277 3.37 -6.90 -11.63
CA SER A 277 4.08 -8.17 -11.81
C SER A 277 3.46 -9.02 -12.91
N ARG A 278 4.19 -10.08 -13.31
CA ARG A 278 3.70 -11.09 -14.26
C ARG A 278 2.46 -11.83 -13.74
N ASP A 279 2.17 -11.80 -12.45
CA ASP A 279 1.01 -12.46 -11.83
C ASP A 279 -0.32 -11.84 -12.26
N HIS A 280 -0.34 -10.52 -12.39
CA HIS A 280 -1.53 -9.77 -12.83
C HIS A 280 -1.63 -9.67 -14.36
N THR A 281 -0.53 -9.84 -15.09
CA THR A 281 -0.44 -9.51 -16.53
C THR A 281 -0.06 -10.66 -17.46
N CYS A 282 0.40 -11.81 -16.96
CA CYS A 282 0.72 -12.95 -17.82
C CYS A 282 -0.55 -13.63 -18.34
N VAL A 283 -0.53 -13.95 -19.64
CA VAL A 283 -1.65 -14.59 -20.35
C VAL A 283 -1.24 -15.91 -21.02
N HIS A 284 0.01 -16.35 -20.83
CA HIS A 284 0.53 -17.58 -21.45
C HIS A 284 0.13 -18.83 -20.65
N PRO A 285 -0.62 -19.79 -21.24
CA PRO A 285 -1.17 -20.93 -20.50
C PRO A 285 -0.13 -21.81 -19.78
N GLU A 286 1.09 -21.96 -20.33
CA GLU A 286 2.15 -22.76 -19.68
C GLU A 286 2.83 -22.03 -18.49
N VAL A 287 2.56 -20.74 -18.28
CA VAL A 287 3.17 -19.88 -17.23
C VAL A 287 2.16 -19.53 -16.14
N VAL A 288 0.93 -19.18 -16.52
CA VAL A 288 -0.18 -18.93 -15.58
C VAL A 288 -0.41 -20.17 -14.70
N GLY A 289 -0.73 -19.97 -13.41
CA GLY A 289 -0.94 -21.06 -12.45
C GLY A 289 0.33 -21.76 -11.93
N ASN A 290 1.53 -21.35 -12.37
CA ASN A 290 2.79 -21.80 -11.75
C ASN A 290 3.18 -20.89 -10.58
N PHE A 291 4.07 -21.37 -9.69
CA PHE A 291 4.71 -20.54 -8.66
C PHE A 291 5.89 -19.73 -9.25
N ASN A 292 6.83 -20.37 -9.95
CA ASN A 292 7.98 -19.71 -10.60
C ASN A 292 7.60 -19.03 -11.94
N ARG A 293 6.60 -18.14 -11.94
CA ARG A 293 6.10 -17.47 -13.16
C ARG A 293 7.16 -16.61 -13.85
N ASN A 294 8.07 -16.01 -13.08
CA ASN A 294 9.19 -15.23 -13.61
C ASN A 294 10.20 -16.12 -14.37
N GLU A 295 10.58 -17.26 -13.80
CA GLU A 295 11.54 -18.20 -14.39
C GLU A 295 11.03 -18.78 -15.72
N LYS A 296 9.82 -19.35 -15.71
CA LYS A 296 9.17 -19.87 -16.93
C LYS A 296 8.91 -18.81 -18.00
N CYS A 297 8.66 -17.56 -17.58
CA CYS A 297 8.58 -16.45 -18.54
C CYS A 297 9.93 -16.16 -19.21
N MET A 298 11.05 -16.30 -18.50
CA MET A 298 12.38 -16.13 -19.08
C MET A 298 12.78 -17.30 -19.97
N GLU A 299 12.47 -18.55 -19.59
CA GLU A 299 12.69 -19.74 -20.44
C GLU A 299 12.03 -19.61 -21.82
N LEU A 300 10.78 -19.13 -21.86
CA LEU A 300 10.01 -18.89 -23.10
C LEU A 300 10.43 -17.62 -23.86
N LEU A 301 11.32 -16.79 -23.31
CA LEU A 301 11.96 -15.67 -24.01
C LEU A 301 13.36 -16.04 -24.50
N ASP A 302 14.04 -16.96 -23.80
CA ASP A 302 15.30 -17.57 -24.20
C ASP A 302 15.15 -18.55 -25.39
N GLY A 303 13.93 -18.95 -25.74
CA GLY A 303 13.67 -19.85 -26.89
C GLY A 303 14.10 -21.30 -26.68
N LYS A 304 14.51 -21.67 -25.46
CA LYS A 304 15.06 -22.98 -25.12
C LYS A 304 14.08 -24.09 -25.48
N ASN A 305 14.59 -25.17 -26.09
CA ASN A 305 13.82 -26.28 -26.66
C ASN A 305 12.90 -25.88 -27.84
N GLY A 306 13.16 -24.77 -28.53
CA GLY A 306 12.42 -24.35 -29.73
C GLY A 306 11.02 -23.76 -29.46
N LYS A 307 10.62 -23.62 -28.19
CA LYS A 307 9.40 -22.92 -27.78
C LYS A 307 9.72 -21.46 -27.47
N SER A 308 8.91 -20.53 -27.99
CA SER A 308 8.99 -19.11 -27.62
C SER A 308 7.61 -18.51 -27.37
N CYS A 309 7.54 -17.46 -26.55
CA CYS A 309 6.29 -16.84 -26.11
C CYS A 309 5.61 -16.09 -27.27
N TYR A 310 4.62 -16.70 -27.91
CA TYR A 310 3.88 -16.09 -29.02
C TYR A 310 3.14 -14.79 -28.66
N PHE A 311 2.82 -14.57 -27.38
CA PHE A 311 2.28 -13.28 -26.92
C PHE A 311 3.36 -12.17 -26.93
N TYR A 312 4.62 -12.50 -26.61
CA TYR A 312 5.72 -11.53 -26.63
C TYR A 312 5.99 -11.05 -28.06
N HIS A 313 6.07 -11.97 -29.02
CA HIS A 313 6.21 -11.63 -30.44
C HIS A 313 5.07 -10.75 -30.97
N GLY A 314 3.89 -10.80 -30.35
CA GLY A 314 2.74 -9.98 -30.69
C GLY A 314 2.67 -8.61 -30.01
N VAL A 315 3.61 -8.23 -29.14
CA VAL A 315 3.57 -6.95 -28.39
C VAL A 315 3.54 -5.73 -29.32
N HIS A 316 4.26 -5.79 -30.44
CA HIS A 316 4.34 -4.71 -31.44
C HIS A 316 2.97 -4.19 -31.95
N LYS A 317 1.91 -5.00 -31.84
CA LYS A 317 0.52 -4.64 -32.18
C LYS A 317 -0.08 -3.56 -31.27
N ILE A 318 0.54 -3.29 -30.12
CA ILE A 318 0.13 -2.32 -29.11
C ILE A 318 1.37 -1.52 -28.65
N SER A 319 2.26 -1.20 -29.58
CA SER A 319 3.59 -0.62 -29.31
C SER A 319 3.59 0.87 -28.93
N ASN A 320 2.51 1.61 -29.19
CA ASN A 320 2.43 3.04 -28.92
C ASN A 320 1.05 3.48 -28.44
N GLN A 321 0.99 4.65 -27.77
CA GLN A 321 -0.23 5.17 -27.16
C GLN A 321 -1.31 5.52 -28.21
N HIS A 322 -0.92 5.94 -29.42
CA HIS A 322 -1.88 6.25 -30.49
C HIS A 322 -2.65 5.01 -30.96
N THR A 323 -1.94 3.89 -31.17
CA THR A 323 -2.55 2.60 -31.52
C THR A 323 -3.47 2.12 -30.41
N LEU A 324 -3.04 2.27 -29.15
CA LEU A 324 -3.86 1.93 -27.98
C LEU A 324 -5.14 2.78 -27.93
N GLN A 325 -5.04 4.10 -28.04
CA GLN A 325 -6.19 5.03 -27.98
C GLN A 325 -7.18 4.86 -29.14
N THR A 326 -6.72 4.33 -30.28
CA THR A 326 -7.58 4.01 -31.44
C THR A 326 -8.46 2.77 -31.20
N LEU A 327 -8.12 1.92 -30.22
CA LEU A 327 -8.87 0.71 -29.90
C LEU A 327 -10.05 1.01 -28.96
N GLN A 328 -11.21 0.38 -29.24
CA GLN A 328 -12.45 0.58 -28.48
C GLN A 328 -12.23 0.36 -26.97
N GLY A 329 -12.64 1.35 -26.17
CA GLY A 329 -12.50 1.36 -24.71
C GLY A 329 -11.22 2.03 -24.18
N MET A 330 -10.15 2.07 -24.98
CA MET A 330 -8.81 2.50 -24.55
C MET A 330 -8.49 3.99 -24.79
N CYS A 331 -9.43 4.74 -25.37
CA CYS A 331 -9.34 6.20 -25.53
C CYS A 331 -9.49 6.99 -24.21
N LYS A 332 -9.68 6.29 -23.08
CA LYS A 332 -9.70 6.83 -21.71
C LYS A 332 -8.86 5.95 -20.78
N ALA A 333 -8.53 6.49 -19.61
CA ALA A 333 -7.77 5.84 -18.56
C ALA A 333 -8.30 4.43 -18.22
N TRP A 334 -7.45 3.43 -18.39
CA TRP A 334 -7.75 1.99 -18.38
C TRP A 334 -7.06 1.26 -17.23
N ASP A 335 -7.60 0.11 -16.81
CA ASP A 335 -7.05 -0.73 -15.74
C ASP A 335 -6.31 -2.00 -16.24
N ILE A 336 -5.73 -2.76 -15.32
CA ILE A 336 -4.88 -3.92 -15.64
C ILE A 336 -5.72 -5.01 -16.30
N GLU A 337 -6.94 -5.21 -15.79
CA GLU A 337 -7.91 -6.18 -16.27
C GLU A 337 -8.38 -5.86 -17.71
N GLU A 338 -8.63 -4.59 -18.03
CA GLU A 338 -8.91 -4.10 -19.38
C GLU A 338 -7.72 -4.35 -20.33
N LEU A 339 -6.47 -4.04 -19.91
CA LEU A 339 -5.26 -4.31 -20.72
C LEU A 339 -5.03 -5.82 -20.95
N VAL A 340 -5.27 -6.65 -19.93
CA VAL A 340 -5.15 -8.11 -20.01
C VAL A 340 -6.20 -8.71 -20.95
N SER A 341 -7.43 -8.18 -20.94
CA SER A 341 -8.48 -8.54 -21.89
C SER A 341 -8.07 -8.20 -23.32
N LEU A 342 -7.51 -7.00 -23.54
CA LEU A 342 -7.01 -6.59 -24.86
C LEU A 342 -5.84 -7.45 -25.35
N GLY A 343 -4.85 -7.75 -24.50
CA GLY A 343 -3.72 -8.61 -24.86
C GLY A 343 -4.14 -10.04 -25.23
N LYS A 344 -5.14 -10.60 -24.53
CA LYS A 344 -5.78 -11.87 -24.93
C LYS A 344 -6.42 -11.77 -26.32
N LYS A 345 -7.21 -10.71 -26.57
CA LYS A 345 -7.90 -10.49 -27.86
C LYS A 345 -6.93 -10.32 -29.04
N LEU A 346 -5.84 -9.57 -28.87
CA LEU A 346 -4.88 -9.27 -29.95
C LEU A 346 -3.73 -10.27 -30.06
N LYS A 347 -3.62 -11.23 -29.14
CA LYS A 347 -2.44 -12.10 -28.95
C LYS A 347 -1.17 -11.26 -28.82
N ALA A 348 -1.14 -10.42 -27.79
CA ALA A 348 -0.04 -9.55 -27.37
C ALA A 348 0.19 -9.72 -25.85
N CYS A 349 1.41 -9.53 -25.34
CA CYS A 349 1.73 -9.75 -23.93
C CYS A 349 1.51 -8.49 -23.09
N PRO A 350 0.50 -8.43 -22.18
CA PRO A 350 0.19 -7.22 -21.42
C PRO A 350 1.37 -6.69 -20.60
N TYR A 351 2.18 -7.59 -20.03
CA TYR A 351 3.38 -7.25 -19.25
C TYR A 351 4.42 -6.45 -20.06
N TYR A 352 4.66 -6.82 -21.32
CA TYR A 352 5.63 -6.13 -22.17
C TYR A 352 5.02 -4.94 -22.91
N THR A 353 3.75 -5.01 -23.31
CA THR A 353 2.99 -3.84 -23.78
C THR A 353 3.01 -2.71 -22.74
N ALA A 354 2.76 -3.00 -21.47
CA ALA A 354 2.81 -2.00 -20.40
C ALA A 354 4.20 -1.34 -20.24
N ARG A 355 5.27 -2.04 -20.61
CA ARG A 355 6.66 -1.53 -20.60
C ARG A 355 6.98 -0.66 -21.81
N GLU A 356 6.63 -1.08 -23.02
CA GLU A 356 6.80 -0.25 -24.24
C GLU A 356 6.04 1.08 -24.09
N LEU A 357 4.80 1.01 -23.58
CA LEU A 357 3.97 2.18 -23.30
C LEU A 357 4.55 3.16 -22.26
N ILE A 358 5.63 2.82 -21.55
CA ILE A 358 6.38 3.78 -20.70
C ILE A 358 6.98 4.90 -21.55
N GLU A 359 7.42 4.63 -22.79
CA GLU A 359 8.12 5.63 -23.62
C GLU A 359 7.24 6.84 -23.96
N ASP A 360 5.99 6.60 -24.33
CA ASP A 360 4.99 7.63 -24.66
C ASP A 360 4.19 8.12 -23.43
N ALA A 361 4.18 7.40 -22.31
CA ALA A 361 3.31 7.74 -21.17
C ALA A 361 3.69 9.07 -20.50
N HIS A 362 2.67 9.89 -20.25
CA HIS A 362 2.76 11.11 -19.43
C HIS A 362 2.63 10.79 -17.94
N ILE A 363 1.81 9.79 -17.58
CA ILE A 363 1.61 9.29 -16.22
C ILE A 363 1.75 7.75 -16.15
N ILE A 364 2.53 7.27 -15.19
CA ILE A 364 2.88 5.86 -14.99
C ILE A 364 2.43 5.46 -13.59
N PHE A 365 1.50 4.51 -13.49
CA PHE A 365 1.05 3.97 -12.22
C PHE A 365 1.82 2.71 -11.85
N CYS A 366 2.25 2.55 -10.59
CA CYS A 366 2.98 1.37 -10.12
C CYS A 366 2.91 1.21 -8.59
N PRO A 367 3.18 0.01 -8.02
CA PRO A 367 3.43 -0.13 -6.59
C PRO A 367 4.80 0.46 -6.16
N TYR A 368 4.96 0.85 -4.89
CA TYR A 368 6.17 1.57 -4.42
C TYR A 368 7.51 0.86 -4.57
N ASN A 369 7.54 -0.46 -4.52
CA ASN A 369 8.78 -1.21 -4.74
C ASN A 369 9.37 -0.95 -6.14
N TYR A 370 8.55 -0.66 -7.17
CA TYR A 370 9.03 -0.27 -8.50
C TYR A 370 9.77 1.07 -8.52
N LEU A 371 9.56 1.93 -7.51
CA LEU A 371 10.21 3.24 -7.38
C LEU A 371 11.33 3.23 -6.34
N LEU A 372 11.22 2.42 -5.29
CA LEU A 372 12.18 2.32 -4.18
C LEU A 372 13.29 1.30 -4.43
N ASP A 373 12.99 0.15 -5.03
CA ASP A 373 13.94 -0.94 -5.21
C ASP A 373 14.82 -0.71 -6.45
N ALA A 374 16.13 -0.67 -6.24
CA ALA A 374 17.11 -0.47 -7.31
C ALA A 374 17.08 -1.58 -8.37
N GLN A 375 16.83 -2.83 -7.96
CA GLN A 375 16.83 -4.00 -8.84
C GLN A 375 15.58 -4.00 -9.72
N ILE A 376 14.44 -3.56 -9.19
CA ILE A 376 13.20 -3.42 -9.97
C ILE A 376 13.32 -2.25 -10.94
N ARG A 377 13.86 -1.10 -10.51
CA ARG A 377 14.13 0.03 -11.41
C ARG A 377 15.07 -0.36 -12.56
N GLU A 378 16.17 -1.05 -12.28
CA GLU A 378 17.10 -1.57 -13.30
C GLU A 378 16.38 -2.53 -14.27
N SER A 379 15.67 -3.53 -13.75
CA SER A 379 14.97 -4.55 -14.57
C SER A 379 13.85 -3.98 -15.47
N MET A 380 13.27 -2.84 -15.08
CA MET A 380 12.17 -2.17 -15.75
C MET A 380 12.59 -0.92 -16.56
N ASP A 381 13.88 -0.56 -16.57
CA ASP A 381 14.45 0.68 -17.15
C ASP A 381 13.79 1.98 -16.64
N ILE A 382 13.52 2.05 -15.33
CA ILE A 382 12.85 3.19 -14.69
C ILE A 382 13.90 4.24 -14.29
N ASN A 383 14.15 5.20 -15.19
CA ASN A 383 14.96 6.38 -14.92
C ASN A 383 14.12 7.51 -14.29
N LEU A 384 14.34 7.77 -13.00
CA LEU A 384 13.64 8.81 -12.24
C LEU A 384 14.31 10.21 -12.31
N LYS A 385 15.44 10.37 -13.03
CA LYS A 385 16.15 11.66 -13.12
C LYS A 385 15.25 12.72 -13.77
N GLU A 386 15.10 13.87 -13.10
CA GLU A 386 14.27 15.00 -13.53
C GLU A 386 12.76 14.67 -13.73
N GLN A 387 12.28 13.55 -13.19
CA GLN A 387 10.87 13.15 -13.23
C GLN A 387 10.11 13.56 -11.96
N VAL A 388 8.78 13.62 -12.04
CA VAL A 388 7.90 13.85 -10.88
C VAL A 388 7.52 12.52 -10.26
N VAL A 389 7.58 12.42 -8.93
CA VAL A 389 7.26 11.21 -8.17
C VAL A 389 6.18 11.52 -7.13
N ILE A 390 5.05 10.82 -7.19
CA ILE A 390 3.90 10.97 -6.28
C ILE A 390 3.68 9.66 -5.54
N LEU A 391 3.57 9.69 -4.21
CA LEU A 391 3.28 8.51 -3.38
C LEU A 391 2.06 8.79 -2.46
N ASP A 392 0.88 8.23 -2.79
CA ASP A 392 -0.36 8.30 -1.99
C ASP A 392 -0.62 7.08 -1.07
N GLU A 393 -1.12 7.34 0.14
CA GLU A 393 -1.08 6.40 1.27
C GLU A 393 0.34 5.92 1.67
N ALA A 394 1.31 6.84 1.64
CA ALA A 394 2.71 6.63 1.99
C ALA A 394 3.01 6.35 3.48
N HIS A 395 2.02 6.04 4.34
CA HIS A 395 2.25 5.78 5.77
C HIS A 395 3.09 4.52 6.05
N ASN A 396 3.18 3.58 5.09
CA ASN A 396 4.05 2.40 5.12
C ASN A 396 5.41 2.61 4.43
N ILE A 397 5.73 3.81 3.92
CA ILE A 397 6.90 4.00 3.06
C ILE A 397 8.24 3.82 3.80
N GLU A 398 8.28 4.09 5.11
CA GLU A 398 9.43 3.78 5.98
C GLU A 398 9.76 2.28 5.97
N ASP A 399 8.74 1.42 6.06
CA ASP A 399 8.92 -0.03 6.06
C ASP A 399 9.28 -0.55 4.67
N CYS A 400 8.57 -0.07 3.64
CA CYS A 400 8.82 -0.47 2.26
C CYS A 400 10.23 -0.08 1.77
N ALA A 401 10.74 1.09 2.17
CA ALA A 401 12.10 1.51 1.85
C ALA A 401 13.17 0.68 2.60
N ARG A 402 12.96 0.36 3.88
CA ARG A 402 13.84 -0.56 4.63
C ARG A 402 13.82 -1.97 4.04
N GLU A 403 12.66 -2.49 3.66
CA GLU A 403 12.52 -3.81 3.03
C GLU A 403 13.16 -3.85 1.63
N SER A 404 13.05 -2.76 0.84
CA SER A 404 13.71 -2.65 -0.48
C SER A 404 15.24 -2.72 -0.37
N ALA A 405 15.84 -2.00 0.58
CA ALA A 405 17.29 -1.98 0.83
C ALA A 405 17.81 -3.15 1.70
N SER A 406 16.92 -4.03 2.18
CA SER A 406 17.30 -5.24 2.91
C SER A 406 17.46 -6.42 1.95
N TYR A 407 18.18 -7.46 2.36
CA TYR A 407 18.23 -8.74 1.65
C TYR A 407 18.43 -9.91 2.61
N SER A 408 17.87 -11.07 2.29
CA SER A 408 18.10 -12.32 3.02
C SER A 408 18.33 -13.46 2.05
N VAL A 409 19.27 -14.34 2.36
CA VAL A 409 19.63 -15.51 1.56
C VAL A 409 19.70 -16.75 2.45
N THR A 410 19.21 -17.89 1.98
CA THR A 410 19.34 -19.16 2.68
C THR A 410 20.68 -19.82 2.37
N GLU A 411 21.18 -20.63 3.31
CA GLU A 411 22.36 -21.48 3.10
C GLU A 411 22.20 -22.35 1.85
N VAL A 412 20.99 -22.87 1.60
CA VAL A 412 20.66 -23.69 0.42
C VAL A 412 20.84 -22.90 -0.89
N GLN A 413 20.43 -21.63 -0.94
CA GLN A 413 20.62 -20.77 -2.11
C GLN A 413 22.09 -20.45 -2.36
N LEU A 414 22.89 -20.23 -1.29
CA LEU A 414 24.34 -20.03 -1.42
C LEU A 414 25.05 -21.27 -1.94
N ARG A 415 24.71 -22.47 -1.42
CA ARG A 415 25.30 -23.74 -1.88
C ARG A 415 24.91 -24.06 -3.33
N PHE A 416 23.64 -23.90 -3.72
CA PHE A 416 23.20 -24.07 -5.11
C PHE A 416 23.96 -23.15 -6.07
N ALA A 417 24.08 -21.86 -5.74
CA ALA A 417 24.83 -20.91 -6.55
C ALA A 417 26.33 -21.25 -6.65
N ARG A 418 26.96 -21.69 -5.55
CA ARG A 418 28.34 -22.21 -5.55
C ARG A 418 28.47 -23.37 -6.54
N ASP A 419 27.60 -24.37 -6.44
CA ASP A 419 27.69 -25.61 -7.21
C ASP A 419 27.46 -25.37 -8.72
N GLU A 420 26.59 -24.41 -9.08
CA GLU A 420 26.44 -23.93 -10.45
C GLU A 420 27.70 -23.20 -10.94
N LEU A 421 28.28 -22.29 -10.15
CA LEU A 421 29.51 -21.57 -10.50
C LEU A 421 30.72 -22.52 -10.63
N ASP A 422 30.82 -23.55 -9.78
CA ASP A 422 31.81 -24.62 -9.91
C ASP A 422 31.63 -25.40 -11.21
N SER A 423 30.39 -25.76 -11.59
CA SER A 423 30.11 -26.38 -12.88
C SER A 423 30.59 -25.51 -14.05
N MET A 424 30.33 -24.20 -14.03
CA MET A 424 30.81 -23.28 -15.07
C MET A 424 32.35 -23.20 -15.12
N VAL A 425 33.02 -23.13 -13.96
CA VAL A 425 34.49 -23.10 -13.87
C VAL A 425 35.13 -24.40 -14.36
N ASN A 426 34.57 -25.56 -13.98
CA ASN A 426 35.09 -26.88 -14.35
C ASN A 426 34.93 -27.16 -15.85
N ASN A 427 33.84 -26.68 -16.46
CA ASN A 427 33.64 -26.68 -17.91
C ASN A 427 34.43 -25.57 -18.64
N ASN A 428 35.27 -24.80 -17.93
CA ASN A 428 36.07 -23.66 -18.41
C ASN A 428 35.28 -22.50 -19.04
N ILE A 429 33.95 -22.47 -18.88
CA ILE A 429 33.07 -21.42 -19.40
C ILE A 429 33.40 -20.12 -18.66
N ARG A 430 33.92 -19.11 -19.38
CA ARG A 430 34.32 -17.79 -18.85
C ARG A 430 35.05 -17.86 -17.50
N LYS A 431 35.95 -18.83 -17.33
CA LYS A 431 36.58 -19.21 -16.05
C LYS A 431 37.04 -18.01 -15.20
N LYS A 432 37.75 -17.05 -15.82
CA LYS A 432 38.24 -15.80 -15.20
C LYS A 432 37.16 -14.92 -14.55
N ASN A 433 35.89 -15.03 -14.97
CA ASN A 433 34.77 -14.28 -14.42
C ASN A 433 33.93 -15.10 -13.42
N HIS A 434 33.84 -16.41 -13.60
CA HIS A 434 33.14 -17.28 -12.64
C HIS A 434 33.98 -17.56 -11.37
N GLU A 435 35.31 -17.65 -11.46
CA GLU A 435 36.18 -17.93 -10.31
C GLU A 435 36.05 -16.90 -9.16
N PRO A 436 36.05 -15.56 -9.40
CA PRO A 436 35.85 -14.57 -8.35
C PRO A 436 34.46 -14.64 -7.70
N LEU A 437 33.41 -14.90 -8.50
CA LEU A 437 32.03 -15.02 -7.99
C LEU A 437 31.86 -16.27 -7.13
N ARG A 438 32.46 -17.39 -7.56
CA ARG A 438 32.54 -18.64 -6.79
C ARG A 438 33.24 -18.43 -5.45
N ALA A 439 34.35 -17.66 -5.44
CA ALA A 439 35.08 -17.35 -4.21
C ALA A 439 34.21 -16.58 -3.20
N VAL A 440 33.39 -15.62 -3.65
CA VAL A 440 32.41 -14.92 -2.78
C VAL A 440 31.44 -15.91 -2.14
N CYS A 441 30.88 -16.85 -2.92
CA CYS A 441 29.96 -17.88 -2.39
C CYS A 441 30.65 -18.76 -1.32
N TYR A 442 31.86 -19.26 -1.59
CA TYR A 442 32.64 -20.03 -0.61
C TYR A 442 32.94 -19.22 0.66
N SER A 443 33.40 -17.97 0.54
CA SER A 443 33.72 -17.14 1.70
C SER A 443 32.51 -16.87 2.60
N LEU A 444 31.32 -16.66 2.00
CA LEU A 444 30.08 -16.48 2.75
C LEU A 444 29.57 -17.78 3.38
N ILE A 445 29.69 -18.92 2.71
CA ILE A 445 29.35 -20.24 3.25
C ILE A 445 30.22 -20.57 4.46
N ASN A 446 31.54 -20.50 4.31
CA ASN A 446 32.49 -20.83 5.37
C ASN A 446 32.31 -19.90 6.60
N TRP A 447 32.00 -18.62 6.36
CA TRP A 447 31.72 -17.66 7.45
C TRP A 447 30.38 -17.91 8.15
N LEU A 448 29.35 -18.35 7.41
CA LEU A 448 28.06 -18.76 7.95
C LEU A 448 28.22 -20.01 8.83
N GLU A 449 28.89 -21.05 8.31
CA GLU A 449 29.19 -22.30 9.02
C GLU A 449 29.92 -21.98 10.34
N ALA A 450 31.06 -21.30 10.28
CA ALA A 450 31.89 -20.93 11.44
C ALA A 450 31.22 -19.98 12.45
N ASN A 451 30.02 -19.47 12.18
CA ASN A 451 29.23 -18.69 13.13
C ASN A 451 27.88 -19.33 13.52
N SER A 452 27.48 -20.43 12.87
CA SER A 452 26.28 -21.21 13.20
C SER A 452 26.41 -21.99 14.52
N GLU A 453 27.64 -22.36 14.90
CA GLU A 453 27.95 -23.00 16.19
C GLU A 453 27.83 -22.04 17.40
N HIS A 454 27.59 -20.76 17.17
CA HIS A 454 27.61 -19.69 18.18
C HIS A 454 26.30 -18.90 18.22
N LEU A 455 25.19 -19.48 17.76
CA LEU A 455 23.88 -18.86 17.78
C LEU A 455 23.27 -18.91 19.19
N VAL A 456 22.74 -17.79 19.67
CA VAL A 456 22.09 -17.70 20.99
C VAL A 456 20.61 -18.01 20.84
N GLU A 457 20.08 -18.93 21.65
CA GLU A 457 18.64 -19.25 21.67
C GLU A 457 17.79 -18.03 22.06
N ARG A 458 16.61 -17.91 21.45
CA ARG A 458 15.57 -16.92 21.77
C ARG A 458 14.20 -17.59 21.90
N ASP A 459 13.24 -16.87 22.48
CA ASP A 459 11.84 -17.30 22.52
C ASP A 459 11.35 -17.66 21.10
N TYR A 460 10.59 -18.75 20.97
CA TYR A 460 10.04 -19.30 19.72
C TYR A 460 11.11 -19.77 18.70
N GLU A 461 11.60 -21.01 18.92
CA GLU A 461 12.23 -21.89 17.93
C GLU A 461 13.24 -21.23 16.97
N SER A 462 14.00 -20.26 17.44
CA SER A 462 14.99 -19.55 16.63
C SER A 462 16.20 -19.17 17.46
N SER A 463 17.37 -19.60 17.00
CA SER A 463 18.66 -19.16 17.51
C SER A 463 19.21 -18.08 16.57
N CYS A 464 19.90 -17.07 17.11
CA CYS A 464 20.48 -16.01 16.30
C CYS A 464 21.77 -15.42 16.87
N LYS A 465 22.59 -14.88 15.96
CA LYS A 465 23.77 -14.06 16.25
C LYS A 465 23.72 -12.84 15.34
N ILE A 466 24.15 -11.68 15.84
CA ILE A 466 23.91 -10.37 15.23
C ILE A 466 25.20 -9.56 15.22
N TRP A 467 25.43 -8.83 14.13
CA TRP A 467 26.56 -7.92 13.92
C TRP A 467 26.05 -6.56 13.43
N SER A 468 26.81 -5.51 13.67
CA SER A 468 26.66 -4.26 12.90
C SER A 468 27.10 -4.44 11.45
N GLY A 469 26.58 -3.62 10.53
CA GLY A 469 27.10 -3.58 9.17
C GLY A 469 28.57 -3.15 9.12
N SER A 470 29.03 -2.34 10.07
CA SER A 470 30.44 -1.95 10.22
C SER A 470 31.35 -3.14 10.60
N GLU A 471 30.91 -4.03 11.48
CA GLU A 471 31.57 -5.33 11.70
C GLU A 471 31.48 -6.24 10.46
N MET A 472 30.36 -6.23 9.72
CA MET A 472 30.25 -7.01 8.49
C MET A 472 31.22 -6.51 7.40
N VAL A 473 31.42 -5.20 7.25
CA VAL A 473 32.43 -4.61 6.35
C VAL A 473 33.83 -5.12 6.71
N LEU A 474 34.18 -5.19 8.00
CA LEU A 474 35.44 -5.78 8.45
C LEU A 474 35.54 -7.29 8.15
N ASN A 475 34.42 -8.03 8.18
CA ASN A 475 34.41 -9.44 7.78
C ASN A 475 34.54 -9.60 6.26
N LEU A 476 33.83 -8.81 5.46
CA LEU A 476 33.96 -8.76 4.00
C LEU A 476 35.38 -8.42 3.57
N HIS A 477 36.05 -7.47 4.25
CA HIS A 477 37.45 -7.15 4.01
C HIS A 477 38.38 -8.36 4.24
N LYS A 478 38.12 -9.19 5.26
CA LYS A 478 38.84 -10.46 5.49
C LYS A 478 38.56 -11.52 4.40
N MET A 479 37.42 -11.43 3.72
CA MET A 479 37.08 -12.24 2.54
C MET A 479 37.67 -11.68 1.23
N GLY A 480 38.45 -10.60 1.28
CA GLY A 480 38.96 -9.90 0.09
C GLY A 480 37.93 -9.05 -0.64
N ILE A 481 36.71 -8.91 -0.10
CA ILE A 481 35.63 -8.08 -0.65
C ILE A 481 35.72 -6.70 0.00
N THR A 482 36.22 -5.71 -0.75
CA THR A 482 36.55 -4.36 -0.28
C THR A 482 35.95 -3.31 -1.22
N THR A 483 35.94 -2.04 -0.80
CA THR A 483 35.55 -0.91 -1.66
C THR A 483 36.31 -0.86 -3.00
N ALA A 484 37.54 -1.38 -3.07
CA ALA A 484 38.35 -1.41 -4.29
C ALA A 484 38.11 -2.67 -5.15
N THR A 485 37.86 -3.83 -4.54
CA THR A 485 37.65 -5.10 -5.26
C THR A 485 36.19 -5.33 -5.66
N PHE A 486 35.23 -4.72 -4.95
CA PHE A 486 33.81 -4.90 -5.22
C PHE A 486 33.35 -4.41 -6.62
N PRO A 487 33.82 -3.26 -7.15
CA PRO A 487 33.53 -2.87 -8.54
C PRO A 487 34.06 -3.86 -9.58
N ILE A 488 35.17 -4.55 -9.28
CA ILE A 488 35.74 -5.58 -10.14
C ILE A 488 34.85 -6.84 -10.12
N LEU A 489 34.35 -7.23 -8.94
CA LEU A 489 33.35 -8.30 -8.80
C LEU A 489 32.04 -7.97 -9.53
N GLN A 490 31.56 -6.72 -9.48
CA GLN A 490 30.42 -6.26 -10.28
C GLN A 490 30.70 -6.41 -11.79
N GLY A 491 31.90 -6.04 -12.26
CA GLY A 491 32.31 -6.24 -13.65
C GLY A 491 32.33 -7.70 -14.10
N HIS A 492 32.89 -8.60 -13.27
CA HIS A 492 32.83 -10.04 -13.52
C HIS A 492 31.38 -10.56 -13.56
N PHE A 493 30.52 -10.07 -12.66
CA PHE A 493 29.11 -10.44 -12.65
C PHE A 493 28.38 -9.97 -13.92
N SER A 494 28.56 -8.73 -14.37
CA SER A 494 28.04 -8.25 -15.66
C SER A 494 28.53 -9.11 -16.83
N ALA A 495 29.78 -9.58 -16.81
CA ALA A 495 30.34 -10.43 -17.85
C ALA A 495 29.78 -11.87 -17.88
N VAL A 496 29.32 -12.44 -16.76
CA VAL A 496 28.65 -13.78 -16.77
C VAL A 496 27.17 -13.71 -17.16
N LEU A 497 26.58 -12.50 -17.23
CA LEU A 497 25.20 -12.29 -17.68
C LEU A 497 25.07 -12.08 -19.21
N GLN A 498 26.16 -11.78 -19.91
CA GLN A 498 26.14 -11.53 -21.36
C GLN A 498 25.91 -12.83 -22.14
N LYS A 499 24.79 -12.97 -22.86
CA LYS A 499 24.50 -14.19 -23.65
C LYS A 499 25.48 -14.41 -24.80
N GLU A 500 25.95 -13.32 -25.41
CA GLU A 500 26.84 -13.34 -26.57
C GLU A 500 28.27 -12.99 -26.16
N GLU A 501 29.25 -13.62 -26.83
CA GLU A 501 30.66 -13.24 -26.76
C GLU A 501 31.18 -12.96 -28.18
N LYS A 502 31.74 -11.77 -28.39
CA LYS A 502 32.36 -11.41 -29.66
C LYS A 502 33.73 -12.08 -29.77
N VAL A 503 33.84 -13.08 -30.65
CA VAL A 503 35.12 -13.69 -30.97
C VAL A 503 35.76 -12.91 -32.12
N LEU A 504 36.93 -12.33 -31.87
CA LEU A 504 37.78 -11.73 -32.91
C LEU A 504 38.38 -12.85 -33.77
N PRO A 505 38.03 -12.98 -35.06
CA PRO A 505 38.59 -14.00 -35.92
C PRO A 505 39.76 -13.46 -36.74
N ILE A 506 40.71 -14.32 -37.06
CA ILE A 506 41.93 -14.01 -37.81
C ILE A 506 41.63 -13.55 -39.26
N HIS A 507 40.39 -13.64 -39.73
CA HIS A 507 39.94 -13.30 -41.10
C HIS A 507 38.73 -12.32 -41.18
N GLY A 508 38.54 -11.44 -40.19
CA GLY A 508 37.87 -10.14 -40.43
C GLY A 508 36.35 -10.10 -40.59
N LYS A 509 35.60 -11.15 -40.20
CA LYS A 509 34.13 -11.08 -39.98
C LYS A 509 33.82 -11.47 -38.54
N GLU A 510 33.35 -10.55 -37.71
CA GLU A 510 33.01 -10.85 -36.31
C GLU A 510 32.03 -12.03 -36.19
N GLU A 511 32.41 -13.08 -35.45
CA GLU A 511 31.51 -14.16 -35.04
C GLU A 511 31.06 -13.93 -33.60
N THR A 512 29.75 -13.69 -33.41
CA THR A 512 29.11 -13.73 -32.09
C THR A 512 28.79 -15.18 -31.73
N ARG A 513 29.36 -15.68 -30.63
CA ARG A 513 29.02 -17.01 -30.09
C ARG A 513 28.09 -16.87 -28.89
N GLU A 514 27.03 -17.66 -28.85
CA GLU A 514 26.20 -17.79 -27.65
C GLU A 514 26.97 -18.61 -26.60
N VAL A 515 26.98 -18.15 -25.35
CA VAL A 515 27.74 -18.73 -24.23
C VAL A 515 26.78 -19.02 -23.08
N PRO A 516 26.87 -20.20 -22.42
CA PRO A 516 26.02 -20.49 -21.26
C PRO A 516 26.17 -19.46 -20.14
N ILE A 517 25.03 -19.00 -19.64
CA ILE A 517 24.91 -18.10 -18.49
C ILE A 517 24.34 -18.86 -17.28
N ILE A 518 24.65 -18.37 -16.08
CA ILE A 518 24.10 -18.86 -14.80
C ILE A 518 22.56 -18.74 -14.74
N SER A 519 21.91 -19.62 -13.98
CA SER A 519 20.46 -19.72 -13.79
C SER A 519 19.85 -18.42 -13.23
N ALA A 520 18.58 -18.18 -13.56
CA ALA A 520 17.84 -17.01 -13.06
C ALA A 520 17.83 -16.96 -11.51
N SER A 521 17.73 -18.10 -10.85
CA SER A 521 17.82 -18.24 -9.39
C SER A 521 19.17 -17.75 -8.83
N THR A 522 20.30 -18.14 -9.42
CA THR A 522 21.64 -17.66 -9.03
C THR A 522 21.85 -16.18 -9.37
N GLN A 523 21.33 -15.72 -10.52
CA GLN A 523 21.38 -14.29 -10.90
C GLN A 523 20.66 -13.41 -9.88
N ILE A 524 19.46 -13.78 -9.46
CA ILE A 524 18.66 -13.05 -8.46
C ILE A 524 19.38 -13.03 -7.11
N MET A 525 19.98 -14.15 -6.71
CA MET A 525 20.72 -14.26 -5.46
C MET A 525 21.96 -13.34 -5.43
N LEU A 526 22.81 -13.42 -6.45
CA LEU A 526 24.00 -12.58 -6.56
C LEU A 526 23.65 -11.09 -6.69
N LYS A 527 22.61 -10.73 -7.45
CA LYS A 527 22.07 -9.36 -7.47
C LYS A 527 21.66 -8.89 -6.07
N GLY A 528 20.99 -9.74 -5.29
CA GLY A 528 20.56 -9.45 -3.92
C GLY A 528 21.71 -9.11 -2.98
N LEU A 529 22.75 -9.95 -2.96
CA LEU A 529 23.97 -9.70 -2.20
C LEU A 529 24.68 -8.42 -2.68
N PHE A 530 24.86 -8.25 -3.99
CA PHE A 530 25.62 -7.12 -4.54
C PHE A 530 24.89 -5.79 -4.34
N MET A 531 23.56 -5.77 -4.32
CA MET A 531 22.77 -4.59 -3.92
C MET A 531 23.12 -4.14 -2.49
N VAL A 532 23.20 -5.07 -1.54
CA VAL A 532 23.57 -4.73 -0.15
C VAL A 532 25.05 -4.37 -0.03
N PHE A 533 25.95 -5.06 -0.74
CA PHE A 533 27.38 -4.73 -0.73
C PHE A 533 27.64 -3.34 -1.31
N ASP A 534 26.90 -2.92 -2.36
CA ASP A 534 26.93 -1.55 -2.85
C ASP A 534 26.60 -0.56 -1.71
N TYR A 535 25.43 -0.71 -1.06
CA TYR A 535 25.05 0.16 0.06
C TYR A 535 26.08 0.14 1.22
N LEU A 536 26.67 -1.01 1.54
CA LEU A 536 27.67 -1.16 2.62
C LEU A 536 29.03 -0.52 2.30
N PHE A 537 29.42 -0.39 1.03
CA PHE A 537 30.68 0.26 0.63
C PHE A 537 30.50 1.71 0.15
N ARG A 538 29.29 2.08 -0.29
CA ARG A 538 28.91 3.40 -0.84
C ARG A 538 29.33 4.56 0.07
N GLN A 539 29.96 5.58 -0.54
CA GLN A 539 30.44 6.79 0.14
C GLN A 539 31.34 6.48 1.36
N ASN A 540 32.36 5.65 1.17
CA ASN A 540 33.28 5.17 2.23
C ASN A 540 32.52 4.52 3.40
N SER A 541 31.64 3.56 3.07
CA SER A 541 30.82 2.82 4.03
C SER A 541 29.90 3.68 4.93
N ARG A 542 29.46 4.84 4.44
CA ARG A 542 28.56 5.78 5.15
C ARG A 542 27.31 5.12 5.74
N PHE A 543 26.78 4.09 5.08
CA PHE A 543 25.55 3.40 5.50
C PHE A 543 25.81 2.11 6.31
N ALA A 544 27.05 1.77 6.65
CA ALA A 544 27.36 0.51 7.35
C ALA A 544 26.71 0.44 8.75
N ASP A 545 26.63 1.55 9.49
CA ASP A 545 25.92 1.61 10.78
C ASP A 545 24.39 1.48 10.66
N ASP A 546 23.84 1.69 9.46
CA ASP A 546 22.40 1.62 9.18
C ASP A 546 21.92 0.18 8.97
N TYR A 547 22.84 -0.78 8.91
CA TYR A 547 22.56 -2.21 8.78
C TYR A 547 22.81 -2.96 10.09
N LYS A 548 21.98 -3.97 10.33
CA LYS A 548 22.31 -5.11 11.20
C LYS A 548 22.31 -6.38 10.36
N VAL A 549 23.35 -7.17 10.52
CA VAL A 549 23.50 -8.47 9.85
C VAL A 549 23.22 -9.56 10.87
N ALA A 550 22.50 -10.60 10.49
CA ALA A 550 22.15 -11.68 11.41
C ALA A 550 22.10 -13.03 10.71
N ILE A 551 22.67 -14.05 11.36
CA ILE A 551 22.35 -15.44 11.04
C ILE A 551 21.16 -15.82 11.92
N GLN A 552 20.10 -16.34 11.32
CA GLN A 552 18.97 -16.94 12.02
C GLN A 552 18.87 -18.41 11.64
N GLN A 553 18.81 -19.30 12.63
CA GLN A 553 18.34 -20.66 12.41
C GLN A 553 16.81 -20.64 12.35
N THR A 554 16.25 -21.25 11.32
CA THR A 554 14.80 -21.38 11.08
C THR A 554 14.48 -22.84 10.77
N TYR A 555 13.20 -23.21 10.75
CA TYR A 555 12.79 -24.58 10.41
C TYR A 555 11.90 -24.60 9.17
N SER A 556 12.21 -25.50 8.23
CA SER A 556 11.40 -25.76 7.05
C SER A 556 10.89 -27.19 7.03
N TRP A 557 9.64 -27.38 6.64
CA TRP A 557 9.03 -28.69 6.48
C TRP A 557 9.21 -29.17 5.04
N ILE A 558 9.97 -30.24 4.86
CA ILE A 558 10.18 -30.87 3.55
C ILE A 558 9.24 -32.08 3.47
N ASN A 559 8.44 -32.12 2.41
CA ASN A 559 7.71 -33.34 2.02
C ASN A 559 8.68 -34.22 1.25
N GLN A 560 9.15 -35.34 1.81
CA GLN A 560 9.87 -36.32 1.00
C GLN A 560 8.91 -36.97 0.00
N THR A 561 9.31 -36.95 -1.28
CA THR A 561 8.86 -37.92 -2.27
C THR A 561 9.87 -39.05 -2.27
N ASP A 562 9.46 -40.28 -1.93
CA ASP A 562 10.36 -41.43 -2.06
C ASP A 562 10.79 -41.58 -3.53
N THR A 563 12.05 -41.31 -3.82
CA THR A 563 12.72 -41.81 -5.03
C THR A 563 13.06 -43.28 -4.80
N SER A 564 12.02 -44.12 -4.63
CA SER A 564 12.17 -45.56 -4.46
C SER A 564 12.79 -46.20 -5.69
N ASP A 565 13.55 -47.26 -5.44
CA ASP A 565 14.46 -47.94 -6.33
C ASP A 565 14.00 -48.13 -7.78
N LYS A 566 14.97 -47.97 -8.70
CA LYS A 566 14.84 -48.43 -10.08
C LYS A 566 14.87 -49.96 -10.13
N ASN A 567 13.77 -50.63 -9.77
CA ASN A 567 13.33 -51.93 -10.31
C ASN A 567 12.03 -52.39 -9.64
N GLY A 568 10.92 -52.41 -10.38
CA GLY A 568 9.64 -52.95 -9.89
C GLY A 568 8.46 -52.59 -10.79
N PHE A 569 7.87 -53.57 -11.46
CA PHE A 569 6.69 -53.39 -12.33
C PHE A 569 5.38 -53.45 -11.52
N PHE A 570 4.43 -52.56 -11.84
CA PHE A 570 3.00 -52.57 -11.47
C PHE A 570 2.60 -53.00 -10.03
N ALA A 571 2.40 -52.00 -9.16
CA ALA A 571 1.52 -52.12 -7.99
C ALA A 571 0.64 -50.86 -7.83
N PRO A 572 -0.67 -50.98 -7.51
CA PRO A 572 -1.55 -49.82 -7.36
C PRO A 572 -1.28 -49.06 -6.06
N ALA A 573 -1.11 -47.75 -6.15
CA ALA A 573 -0.69 -46.90 -5.03
C ALA A 573 -1.78 -46.74 -3.95
N LYS A 574 -1.66 -47.49 -2.85
CA LYS A 574 -2.43 -47.26 -1.62
C LYS A 574 -1.66 -46.35 -0.65
N ASN A 575 -2.20 -45.16 -0.39
CA ASN A 575 -1.93 -44.28 0.77
C ASN A 575 -0.49 -44.30 1.32
N LYS A 576 0.49 -43.78 0.56
CA LYS A 576 1.78 -43.37 1.15
C LYS A 576 1.53 -42.25 2.17
N LYS A 577 1.84 -42.49 3.45
CA LYS A 577 1.81 -41.44 4.48
C LYS A 577 2.97 -40.47 4.22
N HIS A 578 2.66 -39.21 3.86
CA HIS A 578 3.68 -38.17 3.73
C HIS A 578 4.31 -37.86 5.09
N LEU A 579 5.52 -38.37 5.32
CA LEU A 579 6.30 -38.05 6.50
C LEU A 579 6.92 -36.65 6.31
N ARG A 580 6.41 -35.65 7.02
CA ARG A 580 6.95 -34.28 7.01
C ARG A 580 8.16 -34.20 7.94
N GLN A 581 9.35 -34.04 7.38
CA GLN A 581 10.55 -33.81 8.18
C GLN A 581 10.73 -32.32 8.46
N LYS A 582 11.00 -31.97 9.73
CA LYS A 582 11.37 -30.62 10.17
C LYS A 582 12.88 -30.46 10.05
N THR A 583 13.34 -29.74 9.03
CA THR A 583 14.76 -29.52 8.76
C THR A 583 15.16 -28.11 9.17
N ALA A 584 16.26 -27.96 9.90
CA ALA A 584 16.83 -26.65 10.23
C ALA A 584 17.49 -26.02 8.97
N VAL A 585 17.26 -24.73 8.76
CA VAL A 585 17.80 -23.95 7.65
C VAL A 585 18.33 -22.63 8.19
N HIS A 586 19.62 -22.36 7.97
CA HIS A 586 20.22 -21.07 8.30
C HIS A 586 19.89 -20.03 7.22
N VAL A 587 19.56 -18.83 7.67
CA VAL A 587 19.29 -17.66 6.82
C VAL A 587 20.23 -16.55 7.22
N LEU A 588 21.08 -16.11 6.28
CA LEU A 588 21.88 -14.91 6.40
C LEU A 588 21.01 -13.70 6.01
N ASN A 589 20.86 -12.77 6.94
CA ASN A 589 20.01 -11.60 6.82
C ASN A 589 20.85 -10.33 6.87
N PHE A 590 20.53 -9.38 5.99
CA PHE A 590 21.02 -8.00 6.00
C PHE A 590 19.81 -7.07 6.16
N TRP A 591 19.55 -6.63 7.39
CA TRP A 591 18.41 -5.75 7.70
C TRP A 591 18.83 -4.29 7.71
N CYS A 592 18.25 -3.51 6.79
CA CYS A 592 18.37 -2.05 6.80
C CYS A 592 17.42 -1.45 7.84
N LEU A 593 17.95 -0.65 8.76
CA LEU A 593 17.21 0.03 9.82
C LEU A 593 16.84 1.49 9.46
N ASN A 594 17.40 2.03 8.38
CA ASN A 594 17.22 3.43 7.97
C ASN A 594 16.61 3.55 6.56
N PRO A 595 15.35 4.02 6.41
CA PRO A 595 14.74 4.12 5.09
C PRO A 595 15.44 5.14 4.17
N ALA A 596 16.22 6.09 4.73
CA ALA A 596 17.07 6.99 3.96
C ALA A 596 18.10 6.29 3.06
N VAL A 597 18.45 5.02 3.31
CA VAL A 597 19.37 4.25 2.45
C VAL A 597 18.77 4.06 1.05
N ALA A 598 17.53 3.55 0.95
CA ALA A 598 16.83 3.41 -0.34
C ALA A 598 16.50 4.78 -0.96
N PHE A 599 16.08 5.75 -0.14
CA PHE A 599 15.81 7.11 -0.63
C PHE A 599 17.08 7.83 -1.14
N SER A 600 18.29 7.41 -0.77
CA SER A 600 19.55 7.96 -1.30
C SER A 600 19.72 7.77 -2.81
N ASP A 601 19.03 6.78 -3.42
CA ASP A 601 19.01 6.59 -4.87
C ASP A 601 18.13 7.61 -5.60
N ILE A 602 17.18 8.24 -4.90
CA ILE A 602 16.09 9.02 -5.49
C ILE A 602 16.26 10.50 -5.18
N ASN A 603 16.60 10.82 -3.92
CA ASN A 603 16.84 12.15 -3.41
C ASN A 603 17.94 12.87 -4.23
N GLY A 604 17.68 14.11 -4.63
CA GLY A 604 18.58 14.88 -5.49
C GLY A 604 18.64 14.48 -6.97
N LYS A 605 17.97 13.40 -7.40
CA LYS A 605 17.85 13.03 -8.84
C LYS A 605 16.48 13.39 -9.42
N VAL A 606 15.41 13.18 -8.66
CA VAL A 606 14.03 13.51 -9.04
C VAL A 606 13.77 15.02 -9.06
N LEU A 607 12.83 15.46 -9.90
CA LEU A 607 12.42 16.86 -9.97
C LEU A 607 11.64 17.29 -8.72
N THR A 608 10.71 16.45 -8.26
CA THR A 608 9.86 16.70 -7.09
C THR A 608 9.27 15.39 -6.58
N ILE A 609 9.37 15.17 -5.26
CA ILE A 609 8.63 14.11 -4.54
C ILE A 609 7.39 14.75 -3.89
N VAL A 610 6.21 14.15 -4.08
CA VAL A 610 4.97 14.47 -3.37
C VAL A 610 4.54 13.26 -2.56
N LEU A 611 4.61 13.34 -1.23
CA LEU A 611 4.14 12.28 -0.32
C LEU A 611 2.79 12.66 0.30
N THR A 612 1.80 11.77 0.23
CA THR A 612 0.48 11.94 0.87
C THR A 612 0.03 10.70 1.63
N SER A 613 -0.73 10.91 2.71
CA SER A 613 -1.58 9.91 3.38
C SER A 613 -2.51 10.63 4.39
N GLY A 614 -3.36 9.89 5.10
CA GLY A 614 -4.17 10.41 6.21
C GLY A 614 -3.52 10.30 7.60
N THR A 615 -2.29 9.78 7.71
CA THR A 615 -1.67 9.37 8.99
C THR A 615 -0.14 9.60 9.04
N LEU A 616 0.35 10.71 8.49
CA LEU A 616 1.80 11.02 8.40
C LEU A 616 2.36 11.72 9.64
N SER A 617 1.51 12.37 10.44
CA SER A 617 1.91 13.11 11.63
C SER A 617 2.58 12.19 12.67
N PRO A 618 3.72 12.59 13.28
CA PRO A 618 4.40 13.88 13.14
C PRO A 618 5.31 13.97 11.91
N MET A 619 5.10 15.02 11.11
CA MET A 619 5.77 15.21 9.81
C MET A 619 7.29 15.41 9.87
N LYS A 620 7.79 16.18 10.84
CA LYS A 620 9.23 16.49 10.93
C LYS A 620 10.06 15.22 11.09
N SER A 621 9.63 14.31 11.95
CA SER A 621 10.24 13.00 12.16
C SER A 621 10.19 12.09 10.94
N PHE A 622 9.08 12.12 10.19
CA PHE A 622 8.95 11.38 8.93
C PHE A 622 9.94 11.89 7.88
N SER A 623 10.13 13.22 7.78
CA SER A 623 11.18 13.84 6.96
C SER A 623 12.59 13.35 7.34
N SER A 624 12.89 13.27 8.64
CA SER A 624 14.19 12.78 9.15
C SER A 624 14.44 11.30 8.82
N GLU A 625 13.47 10.41 9.07
CA GLU A 625 13.59 8.96 8.83
C GLU A 625 13.86 8.66 7.34
N LEU A 626 13.19 9.35 6.42
CA LEU A 626 13.40 9.18 4.98
C LEU A 626 14.69 9.85 4.48
N GLY A 627 15.36 10.68 5.28
CA GLY A 627 16.54 11.44 4.87
C GLY A 627 16.28 12.45 3.74
N VAL A 628 15.03 12.89 3.60
CA VAL A 628 14.57 13.81 2.53
C VAL A 628 14.01 15.07 3.18
N THR A 629 14.39 16.24 2.65
CA THR A 629 13.90 17.53 3.14
C THR A 629 12.62 17.92 2.41
N PHE A 630 11.48 17.84 3.10
CA PHE A 630 10.20 18.35 2.60
C PHE A 630 10.00 19.79 3.09
N THR A 631 10.32 20.77 2.24
CA THR A 631 10.16 22.21 2.56
C THR A 631 8.69 22.62 2.58
N ILE A 632 7.83 21.93 1.82
CA ILE A 632 6.39 22.16 1.79
C ILE A 632 5.71 21.06 2.62
N GLN A 633 5.17 21.46 3.77
CA GLN A 633 4.44 20.58 4.67
C GLN A 633 3.00 21.10 4.85
N LEU A 634 2.02 20.20 4.88
CA LEU A 634 0.60 20.50 5.07
C LEU A 634 -0.06 19.45 5.96
N GLU A 635 -0.83 19.89 6.96
CA GLU A 635 -1.75 19.04 7.72
C GLU A 635 -3.17 19.60 7.52
N ALA A 636 -3.91 19.06 6.56
CA ALA A 636 -5.23 19.55 6.18
C ALA A 636 -6.32 19.16 7.21
N ASN A 637 -7.26 20.07 7.45
CA ASN A 637 -8.41 19.80 8.31
C ASN A 637 -9.41 18.84 7.63
N HIS A 638 -10.23 18.15 8.41
CA HIS A 638 -11.28 17.26 7.88
C HIS A 638 -12.42 18.05 7.19
N VAL A 639 -13.13 17.38 6.29
CA VAL A 639 -14.26 17.94 5.50
C VAL A 639 -15.64 17.66 6.14
N ILE A 640 -15.69 17.20 7.39
CA ILE A 640 -16.93 16.91 8.11
C ILE A 640 -17.16 17.96 9.20
N ASN A 641 -18.43 18.19 9.54
CA ASN A 641 -18.80 19.00 10.69
C ASN A 641 -18.68 18.18 11.98
N ASN A 642 -18.36 18.83 13.10
CA ASN A 642 -18.25 18.21 14.43
C ASN A 642 -19.48 17.35 14.80
N SER A 643 -20.68 17.77 14.38
CA SER A 643 -21.93 17.05 14.63
C SER A 643 -22.07 15.70 13.91
N GLN A 644 -21.19 15.37 12.96
CA GLN A 644 -21.23 14.13 12.17
C GLN A 644 -20.41 12.99 12.78
N VAL A 645 -19.55 13.24 13.76
CA VAL A 645 -18.76 12.18 14.41
C VAL A 645 -18.85 12.27 15.93
N TRP A 646 -19.14 11.12 16.54
CA TRP A 646 -19.00 10.90 17.97
C TRP A 646 -17.66 10.21 18.23
N VAL A 647 -16.89 10.66 19.23
CA VAL A 647 -15.63 10.00 19.63
C VAL A 647 -15.63 9.82 21.15
N GLY A 648 -15.82 8.60 21.63
CA GLY A 648 -15.86 8.31 23.07
C GLY A 648 -14.69 7.45 23.51
N THR A 649 -14.04 7.81 24.63
CA THR A 649 -13.08 6.94 25.32
C THR A 649 -13.76 6.16 26.43
N ILE A 650 -13.61 4.84 26.44
CA ILE A 650 -14.19 3.94 27.45
C ILE A 650 -13.06 3.23 28.19
N GLY A 651 -12.84 3.60 29.46
CA GLY A 651 -11.86 2.97 30.34
C GLY A 651 -12.43 1.88 31.26
N SER A 652 -13.73 1.64 31.25
CA SER A 652 -14.37 0.64 32.11
C SER A 652 -15.56 -0.02 31.41
N GLY A 653 -15.74 -1.31 31.67
CA GLY A 653 -16.81 -2.13 31.08
C GLY A 653 -18.16 -2.00 31.79
N PRO A 654 -19.20 -2.72 31.32
CA PRO A 654 -20.55 -2.63 31.84
C PRO A 654 -20.68 -2.95 33.35
N LYS A 655 -19.81 -3.79 33.91
CA LYS A 655 -19.80 -4.10 35.36
C LYS A 655 -18.78 -3.26 36.14
N GLY A 656 -18.37 -2.11 35.61
CA GLY A 656 -17.44 -1.17 36.24
C GLY A 656 -15.98 -1.66 36.34
N ARG A 657 -15.62 -2.74 35.65
CA ARG A 657 -14.23 -3.26 35.64
C ARG A 657 -13.36 -2.45 34.69
N ASN A 658 -12.09 -2.23 35.05
CA ASN A 658 -11.13 -1.48 34.23
C ASN A 658 -10.79 -2.24 32.92
N LEU A 659 -10.86 -1.55 31.78
CA LEU A 659 -10.53 -2.08 30.45
C LEU A 659 -9.16 -1.58 29.99
N CYS A 660 -8.09 -2.09 30.58
CA CYS A 660 -6.70 -1.80 30.18
C CYS A 660 -6.15 -2.91 29.28
N ALA A 661 -6.14 -2.74 27.96
CA ALA A 661 -5.75 -3.79 27.01
C ALA A 661 -4.21 -3.95 26.90
N THR A 662 -3.63 -4.47 27.96
CA THR A 662 -2.21 -4.85 28.08
C THR A 662 -2.09 -6.36 28.22
N PHE A 663 -0.95 -6.95 27.82
CA PHE A 663 -0.77 -8.40 27.76
C PHE A 663 -1.27 -9.13 29.02
N GLN A 664 -0.83 -8.69 30.21
CA GLN A 664 -1.25 -9.25 31.51
C GLN A 664 -2.78 -9.25 31.70
N HIS A 665 -3.43 -8.10 31.50
CA HIS A 665 -4.88 -7.95 31.66
C HIS A 665 -5.67 -8.75 30.60
N THR A 666 -5.16 -8.83 29.37
CA THR A 666 -5.77 -9.62 28.29
C THR A 666 -5.66 -11.15 28.48
N GLU A 667 -4.94 -11.64 29.50
CA GLU A 667 -5.02 -13.04 29.94
C GLU A 667 -6.17 -13.28 30.93
N THR A 668 -6.74 -12.24 31.57
CA THR A 668 -7.84 -12.38 32.55
C THR A 668 -9.18 -12.63 31.86
N PHE A 669 -10.04 -13.45 32.46
CA PHE A 669 -11.38 -13.71 31.93
C PHE A 669 -12.32 -12.51 32.14
N GLU A 670 -12.12 -11.76 33.21
CA GLU A 670 -12.85 -10.54 33.53
C GLU A 670 -12.74 -9.51 32.41
N PHE A 671 -11.53 -9.26 31.89
CA PHE A 671 -11.33 -8.38 30.74
C PHE A 671 -12.07 -8.92 29.49
N GLN A 672 -11.97 -10.22 29.23
CA GLN A 672 -12.54 -10.84 28.03
C GLN A 672 -14.08 -10.78 28.04
N ASP A 673 -14.70 -11.07 29.18
CA ASP A 673 -16.16 -11.04 29.35
C ASP A 673 -16.72 -9.61 29.34
N GLU A 674 -15.99 -8.63 29.90
CA GLU A 674 -16.40 -7.23 29.89
C GLU A 674 -16.30 -6.59 28.48
N VAL A 675 -15.30 -6.94 27.68
CA VAL A 675 -15.24 -6.53 26.27
C VAL A 675 -16.39 -7.18 25.47
N GLY A 676 -16.71 -8.45 25.72
CA GLY A 676 -17.85 -9.12 25.07
C GLY A 676 -19.19 -8.45 25.41
N ALA A 677 -19.41 -8.13 26.69
CA ALA A 677 -20.60 -7.41 27.14
C ALA A 677 -20.68 -5.98 26.56
N LEU A 678 -19.56 -5.25 26.51
CA LEU A 678 -19.47 -3.93 25.87
C LEU A 678 -19.85 -4.00 24.39
N LEU A 679 -19.33 -4.98 23.66
CA LEU A 679 -19.65 -5.16 22.23
C LEU A 679 -21.13 -5.49 22.02
N LEU A 680 -21.74 -6.29 22.90
CA LEU A 680 -23.16 -6.62 22.82
C LEU A 680 -24.03 -5.36 22.99
N SER A 681 -23.78 -4.55 24.03
CA SER A 681 -24.53 -3.31 24.27
C SER A 681 -24.35 -2.29 23.13
N VAL A 682 -23.14 -2.17 22.55
CA VAL A 682 -22.92 -1.31 21.37
C VAL A 682 -23.64 -1.85 20.14
N CYS A 683 -23.64 -3.17 19.90
CA CYS A 683 -24.39 -3.79 18.80
C CYS A 683 -25.90 -3.60 18.92
N GLN A 684 -26.43 -3.50 20.14
CA GLN A 684 -27.84 -3.18 20.42
C GLN A 684 -28.17 -1.69 20.25
N THR A 685 -27.15 -0.81 20.27
CA THR A 685 -27.32 0.67 20.25
C THR A 685 -27.00 1.30 18.87
N VAL A 686 -26.13 0.67 18.09
CA VAL A 686 -25.73 1.13 16.75
C VAL A 686 -26.20 0.14 15.70
N ASN A 687 -27.14 0.60 14.89
CA ASN A 687 -27.72 -0.12 13.77
C ASN A 687 -26.70 -0.38 12.64
N GLN A 688 -27.02 -1.29 11.71
CA GLN A 688 -26.22 -1.55 10.49
C GLN A 688 -24.77 -2.04 10.80
N GLY A 689 -23.77 -1.66 9.99
CA GLY A 689 -22.40 -2.16 10.06
C GLY A 689 -21.55 -1.60 11.19
N ILE A 690 -20.92 -2.50 11.95
CA ILE A 690 -19.91 -2.18 12.96
C ILE A 690 -18.59 -2.88 12.60
N LEU A 691 -17.47 -2.16 12.78
CA LEU A 691 -16.12 -2.72 12.73
C LEU A 691 -15.53 -2.74 14.14
N CYS A 692 -14.93 -3.86 14.56
CA CYS A 692 -14.24 -3.99 15.84
C CYS A 692 -12.79 -4.43 15.60
N PHE A 693 -11.84 -3.51 15.81
CA PHE A 693 -10.43 -3.77 15.59
C PHE A 693 -9.67 -4.10 16.89
N LEU A 694 -8.83 -5.12 16.80
CA LEU A 694 -8.02 -5.67 17.89
C LEU A 694 -6.50 -5.53 17.61
N PRO A 695 -5.62 -5.61 18.62
CA PRO A 695 -4.19 -5.41 18.46
C PRO A 695 -3.48 -6.55 17.71
N SER A 696 -4.02 -7.77 17.76
CA SER A 696 -3.44 -8.97 17.14
C SER A 696 -4.43 -10.12 17.01
N TYR A 697 -4.20 -11.03 16.04
CA TYR A 697 -5.01 -12.25 15.89
C TYR A 697 -5.00 -13.14 17.14
N LYS A 698 -3.90 -13.16 17.91
CA LYS A 698 -3.79 -13.90 19.19
C LYS A 698 -4.77 -13.40 20.26
N LEU A 699 -5.15 -12.11 20.25
CA LEU A 699 -6.23 -11.64 21.13
C LEU A 699 -7.61 -11.94 20.56
N LEU A 700 -7.77 -11.81 19.25
CA LEU A 700 -9.02 -12.09 18.53
C LEU A 700 -9.48 -13.54 18.71
N GLU A 701 -8.61 -14.53 18.50
CA GLU A 701 -8.98 -15.94 18.69
C GLU A 701 -9.29 -16.25 20.17
N LYS A 702 -8.53 -15.69 21.13
CA LYS A 702 -8.81 -15.88 22.56
C LYS A 702 -10.16 -15.31 22.99
N LEU A 703 -10.49 -14.09 22.52
CA LEU A 703 -11.79 -13.46 22.82
C LEU A 703 -12.94 -14.28 22.21
N LYS A 704 -12.80 -14.70 20.95
CA LYS A 704 -13.72 -15.60 20.25
C LYS A 704 -13.92 -16.93 20.98
N GLU A 705 -12.84 -17.63 21.37
CA GLU A 705 -12.89 -18.85 22.19
C GLU A 705 -13.66 -18.62 23.50
N ARG A 706 -13.37 -17.52 24.22
CA ARG A 706 -14.04 -17.19 25.48
C ARG A 706 -15.52 -16.85 25.28
N TRP A 707 -15.87 -16.11 24.23
CA TRP A 707 -17.26 -15.73 23.93
C TRP A 707 -18.10 -16.92 23.44
N LEU A 708 -17.49 -17.86 22.72
CA LEU A 708 -18.12 -19.14 22.37
C LEU A 708 -18.40 -19.96 23.64
N TYR A 709 -17.40 -20.11 24.53
CA TYR A 709 -17.55 -20.85 25.79
C TYR A 709 -18.59 -20.25 26.75
N THR A 710 -18.72 -18.92 26.79
CA THR A 710 -19.67 -18.20 27.67
C THR A 710 -21.04 -17.95 27.06
N GLY A 711 -21.27 -18.32 25.79
CA GLY A 711 -22.50 -18.00 25.07
C GLY A 711 -22.64 -16.53 24.64
N LEU A 712 -21.72 -15.64 25.03
CA LEU A 712 -21.68 -14.24 24.57
C LEU A 712 -21.61 -14.13 23.03
N TRP A 713 -20.97 -15.10 22.37
CA TRP A 713 -20.93 -15.18 20.91
C TRP A 713 -22.32 -15.35 20.30
N HIS A 714 -23.13 -16.27 20.84
CA HIS A 714 -24.50 -16.48 20.40
C HIS A 714 -25.37 -15.24 20.64
N ASN A 715 -25.19 -14.56 21.78
CA ASN A 715 -25.90 -13.32 22.07
C ASN A 715 -25.57 -12.20 21.08
N LEU A 716 -24.32 -12.11 20.60
CA LEU A 716 -23.95 -11.19 19.51
C LEU A 716 -24.60 -11.61 18.18
N GLU A 717 -24.61 -12.91 17.88
CA GLU A 717 -25.24 -13.47 16.68
C GLU A 717 -26.76 -13.31 16.64
N LEU A 718 -27.45 -13.15 17.77
CA LEU A 718 -28.88 -12.82 17.82
C LEU A 718 -29.15 -11.38 17.37
N VAL A 719 -28.19 -10.45 17.52
CA VAL A 719 -28.37 -9.02 17.22
C VAL A 719 -27.83 -8.67 15.82
N LYS A 720 -26.68 -9.24 15.42
CA LYS A 720 -26.00 -8.97 14.15
C LYS A 720 -25.41 -10.23 13.53
N THR A 721 -25.15 -10.21 12.23
CA THR A 721 -24.28 -11.20 11.59
C THR A 721 -22.84 -10.96 12.03
N VAL A 722 -22.29 -11.83 12.88
CA VAL A 722 -20.91 -11.70 13.39
C VAL A 722 -19.94 -12.38 12.45
N ILE A 723 -18.87 -11.68 12.08
CA ILE A 723 -17.86 -12.12 11.12
C ILE A 723 -16.47 -11.86 11.71
N VAL A 724 -15.51 -12.74 11.44
CA VAL A 724 -14.15 -12.68 11.98
C VAL A 724 -13.14 -12.65 10.83
N GLU A 725 -12.17 -11.74 10.90
CA GLU A 725 -11.05 -11.71 9.96
C GLU A 725 -10.18 -12.98 10.09
N PRO A 726 -10.00 -13.77 9.01
CA PRO A 726 -9.24 -15.01 9.08
C PRO A 726 -7.73 -14.77 9.21
N GLN A 727 -7.07 -15.51 10.12
CA GLN A 727 -5.62 -15.44 10.31
C GLN A 727 -4.88 -16.21 9.20
N GLY A 728 -4.69 -15.55 8.05
CA GLY A 728 -4.24 -16.21 6.83
C GLY A 728 -5.39 -16.86 6.07
N GLY A 729 -5.10 -17.55 4.97
CA GLY A 729 -6.09 -18.01 4.00
C GLY A 729 -6.14 -17.14 2.76
N GLU A 730 -6.74 -17.67 1.70
CA GLU A 730 -6.63 -17.16 0.34
C GLU A 730 -7.40 -15.83 0.16
N LYS A 731 -7.14 -15.16 -0.97
CA LYS A 731 -7.82 -13.93 -1.35
C LYS A 731 -9.31 -14.17 -1.66
N THR A 732 -9.62 -15.35 -2.18
CA THR A 732 -10.97 -15.90 -2.47
C THR A 732 -11.83 -15.88 -1.21
N ASP A 733 -11.47 -16.66 -0.18
CA ASP A 733 -12.17 -16.75 1.11
C ASP A 733 -12.46 -15.37 1.71
N PHE A 734 -11.46 -14.48 1.67
CA PHE A 734 -11.57 -13.14 2.22
C PHE A 734 -12.54 -12.24 1.43
N ASN A 735 -12.59 -12.36 0.10
CA ASN A 735 -13.56 -11.61 -0.71
C ASN A 735 -14.99 -12.14 -0.47
N GLU A 736 -15.19 -13.46 -0.36
CA GLU A 736 -16.52 -14.04 -0.08
C GLU A 736 -17.03 -13.62 1.31
N LEU A 737 -16.16 -13.66 2.33
CA LEU A 737 -16.44 -13.19 3.67
C LEU A 737 -16.85 -11.70 3.71
N LEU A 738 -16.25 -10.86 2.87
CA LEU A 738 -16.66 -9.47 2.72
C LEU A 738 -18.01 -9.31 1.99
N GLN A 739 -18.35 -10.17 1.02
CA GLN A 739 -19.70 -10.15 0.44
C GLN A 739 -20.75 -10.48 1.50
N VAL A 740 -20.51 -11.48 2.36
CA VAL A 740 -21.42 -11.81 3.48
C VAL A 740 -21.58 -10.61 4.44
N TYR A 741 -20.52 -9.83 4.69
CA TYR A 741 -20.62 -8.60 5.48
C TYR A 741 -21.53 -7.55 4.83
N TYR A 742 -21.30 -7.22 3.55
CA TYR A 742 -22.09 -6.22 2.83
C TYR A 742 -23.55 -6.65 2.62
N ASP A 743 -23.78 -7.92 2.27
CA ASP A 743 -25.13 -8.45 2.06
C ASP A 743 -25.95 -8.45 3.36
N ALA A 744 -25.35 -8.78 4.51
CA ALA A 744 -26.02 -8.74 5.82
C ALA A 744 -26.39 -7.32 6.28
N ILE A 745 -25.75 -6.28 5.73
CA ILE A 745 -26.05 -4.87 5.99
C ILE A 745 -27.08 -4.32 4.99
N LYS A 746 -26.95 -4.71 3.72
CA LYS A 746 -27.79 -4.28 2.61
C LYS A 746 -29.19 -4.92 2.64
N TYR A 747 -29.25 -6.23 2.88
CA TYR A 747 -30.50 -6.98 2.94
C TYR A 747 -30.88 -7.23 4.39
N LYS A 748 -31.59 -6.27 4.99
CA LYS A 748 -32.09 -6.39 6.36
C LYS A 748 -33.03 -7.61 6.49
N GLY A 749 -32.53 -8.65 7.15
CA GLY A 749 -33.33 -9.79 7.61
C GLY A 749 -33.75 -9.61 9.07
N GLU A 750 -33.74 -10.71 9.83
CA GLU A 750 -34.05 -10.73 11.27
C GLU A 750 -33.00 -9.98 12.12
N LYS A 751 -31.79 -9.76 11.58
CA LYS A 751 -30.64 -9.15 12.27
C LYS A 751 -30.36 -7.77 11.70
N ASP A 752 -30.04 -6.81 12.56
CA ASP A 752 -29.81 -5.42 12.14
C ASP A 752 -28.35 -5.14 11.77
N GLY A 753 -27.93 -5.71 10.64
CA GLY A 753 -26.59 -5.55 10.08
C GLY A 753 -25.56 -6.55 10.60
N ALA A 754 -24.29 -6.16 10.54
CA ALA A 754 -23.16 -7.05 10.77
C ALA A 754 -22.07 -6.43 11.67
N LEU A 755 -21.38 -7.30 12.41
CA LEU A 755 -20.21 -6.97 13.21
C LEU A 755 -18.99 -7.68 12.61
N LEU A 756 -18.00 -6.94 12.12
CA LEU A 756 -16.73 -7.49 11.63
C LEU A 756 -15.63 -7.29 12.67
N VAL A 757 -15.19 -8.39 13.28
CA VAL A 757 -14.07 -8.44 14.23
C VAL A 757 -12.77 -8.66 13.46
N ALA A 758 -11.83 -7.72 13.57
CA ALA A 758 -10.66 -7.61 12.71
C ALA A 758 -9.40 -7.17 13.49
N VAL A 759 -8.26 -7.07 12.82
CA VAL A 759 -6.98 -6.66 13.43
C VAL A 759 -6.50 -5.31 12.87
N CYS A 760 -5.97 -4.42 13.70
CA CYS A 760 -5.48 -3.08 13.31
C CYS A 760 -4.29 -3.08 12.32
N ARG A 761 -3.77 -4.26 11.96
CA ARG A 761 -2.71 -4.51 10.97
C ARG A 761 -3.08 -5.67 10.04
N GLY A 762 -4.37 -5.97 9.95
CA GLY A 762 -4.94 -7.06 9.15
C GLY A 762 -5.50 -6.57 7.81
N LYS A 763 -5.90 -7.51 6.95
CA LYS A 763 -6.45 -7.27 5.61
C LYS A 763 -7.67 -6.32 5.63
N VAL A 764 -8.44 -6.29 6.72
CA VAL A 764 -9.61 -5.39 6.87
C VAL A 764 -9.20 -3.94 7.15
N SER A 765 -8.10 -3.73 7.87
CA SER A 765 -7.60 -2.40 8.24
C SER A 765 -6.93 -1.64 7.09
N GLU A 766 -6.68 -2.32 5.96
CA GLU A 766 -5.92 -1.84 4.81
C GLU A 766 -6.73 -1.95 3.51
N GLY A 767 -6.58 -1.00 2.58
CA GLY A 767 -7.10 -1.11 1.21
C GLY A 767 -8.63 -1.17 1.01
N LEU A 768 -9.44 -1.44 2.03
CA LEU A 768 -10.90 -1.55 1.93
C LEU A 768 -11.63 -0.21 2.12
N ASP A 769 -12.67 -0.02 1.30
CA ASP A 769 -13.65 1.04 1.48
C ASP A 769 -14.86 0.54 2.27
N PHE A 770 -15.42 1.40 3.11
CA PHE A 770 -16.55 1.12 4.00
C PHE A 770 -17.31 2.45 4.13
N SER A 771 -18.16 2.77 3.15
CA SER A 771 -18.97 3.99 3.15
C SER A 771 -20.33 3.77 3.80
N ASP A 772 -20.89 4.82 4.38
CA ASP A 772 -22.29 4.84 4.82
C ASP A 772 -22.61 3.67 5.77
N ASP A 773 -23.80 3.10 5.66
CA ASP A 773 -24.34 1.97 6.44
C ASP A 773 -23.33 0.81 6.69
N ASN A 774 -22.29 0.66 5.86
CA ASN A 774 -21.24 -0.36 6.01
C ASN A 774 -20.26 -0.12 7.18
N ALA A 775 -20.23 1.09 7.77
CA ALA A 775 -19.48 1.38 9.00
C ALA A 775 -20.10 2.57 9.74
N ARG A 776 -21.09 2.34 10.60
CA ARG A 776 -21.67 3.36 11.50
C ARG A 776 -20.97 3.46 12.84
N ALA A 777 -20.28 2.41 13.27
CA ALA A 777 -19.32 2.48 14.37
C ALA A 777 -18.01 1.75 14.05
N VAL A 778 -16.90 2.34 14.51
CA VAL A 778 -15.58 1.70 14.57
C VAL A 778 -15.13 1.65 16.02
N ILE A 779 -15.02 0.44 16.54
CA ILE A 779 -14.58 0.12 17.90
C ILE A 779 -13.12 -0.31 17.82
N THR A 780 -12.29 0.19 18.74
CA THR A 780 -10.88 -0.21 18.85
C THR A 780 -10.62 -0.67 20.28
N ILE A 781 -10.31 -1.96 20.44
CA ILE A 781 -10.01 -2.56 21.73
C ILE A 781 -8.50 -2.50 21.94
N GLY A 782 -8.05 -1.56 22.76
CA GLY A 782 -6.63 -1.35 23.03
C GLY A 782 -5.84 -0.63 21.94
N ILE A 783 -4.53 -0.54 22.17
CA ILE A 783 -3.58 0.20 21.33
C ILE A 783 -2.68 -0.80 20.59
N PRO A 784 -2.62 -0.79 19.23
CA PRO A 784 -2.00 -1.83 18.42
C PRO A 784 -0.47 -1.68 18.31
N PHE A 785 0.19 -1.73 19.46
CA PHE A 785 1.65 -1.73 19.59
C PHE A 785 2.32 -2.88 18.82
N PRO A 786 3.47 -2.65 18.14
CA PRO A 786 4.30 -3.73 17.61
C PRO A 786 4.76 -4.67 18.73
N ASN A 787 5.08 -5.92 18.39
CA ASN A 787 5.63 -6.87 19.36
C ASN A 787 7.00 -6.40 19.87
N VAL A 788 7.14 -6.18 21.18
CA VAL A 788 8.41 -5.79 21.82
C VAL A 788 9.48 -6.89 21.64
N LYS A 789 9.07 -8.16 21.57
CA LYS A 789 9.95 -9.32 21.36
C LYS A 789 10.30 -9.58 19.88
N ASP A 790 9.81 -8.77 18.93
CA ASP A 790 10.30 -8.86 17.55
C ASP A 790 11.70 -8.22 17.47
N LEU A 791 12.69 -9.02 17.09
CA LEU A 791 14.08 -8.60 17.05
C LEU A 791 14.32 -7.39 16.12
N GLN A 792 13.56 -7.24 15.02
CA GLN A 792 13.70 -6.07 14.15
C GLN A 792 13.10 -4.82 14.79
N VAL A 793 12.05 -4.96 15.62
CA VAL A 793 11.48 -3.87 16.43
C VAL A 793 12.46 -3.47 17.52
N GLU A 794 13.11 -4.43 18.19
CA GLU A 794 14.15 -4.15 19.18
C GLU A 794 15.34 -3.40 18.56
N LEU A 795 15.93 -3.95 17.49
CA LEU A 795 17.10 -3.37 16.81
C LEU A 795 16.79 -1.98 16.23
N LYS A 796 15.62 -1.78 15.62
CA LYS A 796 15.21 -0.45 15.10
C LYS A 796 15.03 0.56 16.24
N ARG A 797 14.51 0.15 17.40
CA ARG A 797 14.43 1.04 18.59
C ARG A 797 15.82 1.43 19.08
N GLN A 798 16.73 0.47 19.25
CA GLN A 798 18.12 0.73 19.67
C GLN A 798 18.84 1.67 18.71
N TYR A 799 18.73 1.44 17.39
CA TYR A 799 19.27 2.32 16.34
C TYR A 799 18.69 3.74 16.43
N ASN A 800 17.38 3.87 16.64
CA ASN A 800 16.73 5.17 16.79
C ASN A 800 17.17 5.91 18.06
N ASP A 801 17.32 5.22 19.19
CA ASP A 801 17.85 5.81 20.42
C ASP A 801 19.30 6.30 20.20
N GLN A 802 20.16 5.50 19.56
CA GLN A 802 21.56 5.84 19.22
C GLN A 802 21.67 7.07 18.29
N HIS A 803 20.89 7.13 17.22
CA HIS A 803 21.03 8.18 16.20
C HIS A 803 20.06 9.37 16.35
N SER A 804 19.14 9.33 17.31
CA SER A 804 18.15 10.39 17.61
C SER A 804 18.74 11.80 17.54
N LYS A 805 19.76 12.08 18.36
CA LYS A 805 20.42 13.39 18.45
C LYS A 805 21.23 13.78 17.21
N LEU A 806 21.86 12.81 16.55
CA LEU A 806 22.80 13.04 15.45
C LEU A 806 22.11 13.22 14.08
N ARG A 807 20.96 12.55 13.88
CA ARG A 807 20.24 12.51 12.61
C ARG A 807 18.82 13.10 12.68
N GLY A 808 18.42 13.66 13.84
CA GLY A 808 17.07 14.20 14.05
C GLY A 808 15.97 13.14 14.03
N LEU A 809 16.32 11.88 14.31
CA LEU A 809 15.36 10.78 14.41
C LEU A 809 14.62 10.82 15.75
N LEU A 810 13.45 10.18 15.80
CA LEU A 810 12.74 9.97 17.05
C LEU A 810 13.51 8.99 17.94
N PRO A 811 13.58 9.20 19.27
CA PRO A 811 13.96 8.14 20.21
C PRO A 811 13.13 6.87 19.97
N GLY A 812 13.74 5.70 20.17
CA GLY A 812 13.15 4.40 19.87
C GLY A 812 11.81 4.17 20.56
N ARG A 813 11.62 4.71 21.78
CA ARG A 813 10.32 4.74 22.46
C ARG A 813 9.25 5.54 21.69
N GLN A 814 9.57 6.74 21.22
CA GLN A 814 8.62 7.59 20.50
C GLN A 814 8.29 7.04 19.12
N TRP A 815 9.30 6.52 18.40
CA TRP A 815 9.11 5.78 17.15
C TRP A 815 8.14 4.60 17.35
N TYR A 816 8.38 3.77 18.38
CA TYR A 816 7.54 2.63 18.72
C TYR A 816 6.09 3.00 19.09
N GLU A 817 5.90 4.10 19.83
CA GLU A 817 4.57 4.66 20.12
C GLU A 817 3.87 5.11 18.83
N ILE A 818 4.54 5.83 17.93
CA ILE A 818 3.98 6.29 16.64
C ILE A 818 3.62 5.14 15.69
N GLN A 819 4.40 4.04 15.65
CA GLN A 819 4.02 2.88 14.85
C GLN A 819 2.69 2.26 15.32
N ALA A 820 2.35 2.35 16.61
CA ALA A 820 1.04 1.94 17.13
C ALA A 820 -0.07 2.90 16.65
N TYR A 821 0.16 4.22 16.74
CA TYR A 821 -0.83 5.21 16.33
C TYR A 821 -1.12 5.23 14.83
N ARG A 822 -0.14 4.94 13.96
CA ARG A 822 -0.40 4.80 12.51
C ARG A 822 -1.39 3.69 12.20
N ALA A 823 -1.30 2.55 12.88
CA ALA A 823 -2.25 1.45 12.75
C ALA A 823 -3.62 1.80 13.35
N LEU A 824 -3.64 2.46 14.51
CA LEU A 824 -4.88 2.88 15.16
C LEU A 824 -5.66 3.93 14.33
N ASN A 825 -4.99 4.97 13.84
CA ASN A 825 -5.60 6.01 13.01
C ASN A 825 -6.06 5.46 11.64
N GLN A 826 -5.38 4.44 11.08
CA GLN A 826 -5.85 3.74 9.87
C GLN A 826 -7.16 2.98 10.11
N ALA A 827 -7.31 2.31 11.25
CA ALA A 827 -8.54 1.63 11.63
C ALA A 827 -9.69 2.62 11.84
N LEU A 828 -9.46 3.68 12.64
CA LEU A 828 -10.45 4.73 12.90
C LEU A 828 -10.87 5.48 11.62
N GLY A 829 -9.92 5.72 10.72
CA GLY A 829 -10.16 6.34 9.41
C GLY A 829 -11.07 5.55 8.46
N ARG A 830 -11.47 4.31 8.80
CA ARG A 830 -12.43 3.51 8.03
C ARG A 830 -13.89 3.97 8.19
N CYS A 831 -14.21 4.76 9.22
CA CYS A 831 -15.60 5.12 9.56
C CYS A 831 -16.22 6.23 8.69
N ILE A 832 -15.42 7.05 8.00
CA ILE A 832 -15.87 8.27 7.31
C ILE A 832 -15.27 8.36 5.90
N ARG A 833 -16.12 8.35 4.87
CA ARG A 833 -15.71 8.27 3.47
C ARG A 833 -16.05 9.47 2.60
N HIS A 834 -16.96 10.34 3.03
CA HIS A 834 -17.22 11.62 2.35
C HIS A 834 -17.78 12.70 3.29
N LYS A 835 -17.81 13.95 2.82
CA LYS A 835 -18.32 15.12 3.58
C LYS A 835 -19.73 14.97 4.17
N ASN A 836 -20.57 14.11 3.60
CA ASN A 836 -21.95 13.86 4.03
C ASN A 836 -22.06 12.63 4.98
N ASP A 837 -20.95 11.97 5.29
CA ASP A 837 -20.93 10.75 6.10
C ASP A 837 -21.06 11.07 7.60
N TRP A 838 -21.36 10.07 8.42
CA TRP A 838 -21.42 10.18 9.88
C TRP A 838 -21.04 8.86 10.57
N GLY A 839 -20.59 8.89 11.82
CA GLY A 839 -20.31 7.64 12.54
C GLY A 839 -19.69 7.82 13.92
N ALA A 840 -19.59 6.72 14.66
CA ALA A 840 -19.05 6.70 16.02
C ALA A 840 -17.68 6.00 16.09
N LEU A 841 -16.72 6.64 16.75
CA LEU A 841 -15.40 6.09 17.07
C LEU A 841 -15.35 5.75 18.56
N ILE A 842 -15.11 4.48 18.90
CA ILE A 842 -15.12 3.98 20.28
C ILE A 842 -13.72 3.50 20.67
N LEU A 843 -13.06 4.26 21.52
CA LEU A 843 -11.68 4.02 21.98
C LEU A 843 -11.72 3.28 23.32
N VAL A 844 -11.63 1.95 23.29
CA VAL A 844 -11.75 1.09 24.48
C VAL A 844 -10.35 0.77 25.03
N ASP A 845 -9.80 1.72 25.79
CA ASP A 845 -8.64 1.48 26.66
C ASP A 845 -8.55 2.54 27.77
N ASP A 846 -8.41 2.11 29.03
CA ASP A 846 -8.26 3.02 30.17
C ASP A 846 -7.02 3.92 30.10
N ARG A 847 -6.00 3.58 29.30
CA ARG A 847 -4.85 4.46 29.04
C ARG A 847 -5.25 5.81 28.42
N PHE A 848 -6.34 5.86 27.64
CA PHE A 848 -6.86 7.13 27.11
C PHE A 848 -7.46 8.04 28.20
N ARG A 849 -7.97 7.47 29.30
CA ARG A 849 -8.53 8.19 30.46
C ARG A 849 -7.47 8.51 31.52
N SER A 850 -6.58 7.56 31.82
CA SER A 850 -5.59 7.65 32.89
C SER A 850 -4.30 8.39 32.50
N ASN A 851 -4.00 8.54 31.21
CA ASN A 851 -2.85 9.32 30.72
C ASN A 851 -3.20 10.07 29.40
N PRO A 852 -4.22 10.95 29.40
CA PRO A 852 -4.77 11.54 28.18
C PRO A 852 -3.74 12.34 27.40
N SER A 853 -2.93 13.15 28.09
CA SER A 853 -1.85 13.97 27.49
C SER A 853 -0.86 13.16 26.64
N ARG A 854 -0.57 11.91 27.04
CA ARG A 854 0.24 10.98 26.25
C ARG A 854 -0.62 10.28 25.19
N TYR A 855 -1.67 9.57 25.60
CA TYR A 855 -2.31 8.59 24.70
C TYR A 855 -3.27 9.20 23.67
N ILE A 856 -3.79 10.41 23.92
CA ILE A 856 -4.57 11.16 22.91
C ILE A 856 -3.63 11.81 21.88
N SER A 857 -2.41 12.20 22.28
CA SER A 857 -1.51 13.00 21.43
C SER A 857 -1.17 12.36 20.09
N GLY A 858 -1.13 11.03 20.00
CA GLY A 858 -0.85 10.29 18.77
C GLY A 858 -2.06 10.06 17.84
N LEU A 859 -3.28 10.40 18.26
CA LEU A 859 -4.47 10.31 17.39
C LEU A 859 -4.44 11.43 16.34
N SER A 860 -5.05 11.22 15.18
CA SER A 860 -5.16 12.27 14.15
C SER A 860 -5.87 13.52 14.68
N LYS A 861 -5.44 14.72 14.25
CA LYS A 861 -5.95 16.04 14.73
C LYS A 861 -7.47 16.15 14.79
N TRP A 862 -8.15 15.69 13.73
CA TRP A 862 -9.60 15.74 13.66
C TRP A 862 -10.30 14.84 14.70
N ILE A 863 -9.68 13.72 15.09
CA ILE A 863 -10.17 12.84 16.16
C ILE A 863 -9.94 13.52 17.51
N ARG A 864 -8.70 14.02 17.75
CA ARG A 864 -8.31 14.70 19.00
C ARG A 864 -9.23 15.86 19.38
N GLN A 865 -9.83 16.53 18.39
CA GLN A 865 -10.74 17.67 18.57
C GLN A 865 -12.19 17.29 18.93
N GLN A 866 -12.59 16.01 18.83
CA GLN A 866 -13.96 15.53 19.08
C GLN A 866 -14.09 14.54 20.25
N ILE A 867 -12.99 14.25 20.96
CA ILE A 867 -12.97 13.25 22.05
C ILE A 867 -13.83 13.70 23.23
N GLN A 868 -14.73 12.81 23.64
CA GLN A 868 -15.56 12.88 24.83
C GLN A 868 -15.08 11.83 25.83
N HIS A 869 -14.87 12.26 27.07
CA HIS A 869 -14.41 11.41 28.16
C HIS A 869 -15.57 11.05 29.08
N HIS A 870 -16.03 9.80 29.00
CA HIS A 870 -17.11 9.29 29.85
C HIS A 870 -16.55 8.66 31.13
N SER A 871 -17.19 8.95 32.26
CA SER A 871 -16.79 8.47 33.59
C SER A 871 -17.23 7.02 33.84
N THR A 872 -18.33 6.60 33.22
CA THR A 872 -18.95 5.26 33.27
C THR A 872 -19.23 4.73 31.86
N PHE A 873 -19.46 3.42 31.73
CA PHE A 873 -19.90 2.83 30.46
C PHE A 873 -21.29 3.31 30.03
N GLU A 874 -22.20 3.40 30.99
CA GLU A 874 -23.60 3.81 30.81
C GLU A 874 -23.71 5.20 30.16
N SER A 875 -23.00 6.20 30.70
CA SER A 875 -22.95 7.56 30.12
C SER A 875 -22.40 7.60 28.69
N ALA A 876 -21.48 6.69 28.34
CA ALA A 876 -21.00 6.57 26.97
C ALA A 876 -22.07 5.98 26.04
N LEU A 877 -22.82 4.99 26.53
CA LEU A 877 -23.87 4.30 25.77
C LEU A 877 -25.11 5.19 25.55
N GLU A 878 -25.51 5.97 26.54
CA GLU A 878 -26.57 6.99 26.42
C GLU A 878 -26.21 8.03 25.35
N SER A 879 -25.02 8.64 25.46
CA SER A 879 -24.52 9.63 24.51
C SER A 879 -24.43 9.08 23.07
N LEU A 880 -23.98 7.82 22.94
CA LEU A 880 -23.94 7.10 21.66
C LEU A 880 -25.36 6.81 21.12
N SER A 881 -26.31 6.46 21.99
CA SER A 881 -27.72 6.24 21.63
C SER A 881 -28.36 7.49 21.07
N ASP A 882 -28.16 8.64 21.71
CA ASP A 882 -28.70 9.93 21.25
C ASP A 882 -28.06 10.38 19.93
N PHE A 883 -26.74 10.21 19.77
CA PHE A 883 -26.05 10.48 18.52
C PHE A 883 -26.56 9.59 17.37
N SER A 884 -26.67 8.28 17.61
CA SER A 884 -27.19 7.28 16.66
C SER A 884 -28.63 7.63 16.24
N ARG A 885 -29.52 7.86 17.22
CA ARG A 885 -30.93 8.22 17.04
C ARG A 885 -31.11 9.54 16.28
N LYS A 886 -30.25 10.53 16.51
CA LYS A 886 -30.27 11.83 15.83
C LYS A 886 -30.02 11.68 14.32
N HIS A 887 -28.99 10.94 13.92
CA HIS A 887 -28.65 10.76 12.50
C HIS A 887 -29.61 9.80 11.78
N GLN A 888 -30.11 8.77 12.46
CA GLN A 888 -31.17 7.90 11.91
C GLN A 888 -32.44 8.68 11.56
N LYS A 889 -32.90 9.58 12.44
CA LYS A 889 -34.07 10.43 12.17
C LYS A 889 -33.87 11.32 10.94
N VAL A 890 -32.71 11.97 10.81
CA VAL A 890 -32.37 12.81 9.65
C VAL A 890 -32.37 12.00 8.35
N ILE A 891 -31.84 10.77 8.37
CA ILE A 891 -31.86 9.89 7.20
C ILE A 891 -33.29 9.51 6.80
N ASN A 892 -34.14 9.14 7.75
CA ASN A 892 -35.52 8.72 7.44
C ASN A 892 -36.34 9.87 6.83
N VAL A 893 -36.31 11.06 7.44
CA VAL A 893 -36.96 12.26 6.86
C VAL A 893 -36.44 12.54 5.46
N SER A 894 -35.12 12.49 5.24
CA SER A 894 -34.55 12.71 3.89
C SER A 894 -34.88 11.63 2.85
N LYS A 895 -35.39 10.47 3.28
CA LYS A 895 -35.92 9.40 2.40
C LYS A 895 -37.41 9.57 2.13
N GLU A 896 -38.15 10.09 3.09
CA GLU A 896 -39.56 10.45 2.95
C GLU A 896 -39.73 11.69 2.05
N ASP A 897 -38.93 12.75 2.26
CA ASP A 897 -38.87 13.93 1.38
C ASP A 897 -38.56 13.53 -0.08
N ARG A 898 -37.60 12.61 -0.27
CA ARG A 898 -37.23 12.11 -1.60
C ARG A 898 -38.34 11.30 -2.27
N LYS A 899 -39.07 10.49 -1.50
CA LYS A 899 -40.28 9.83 -2.00
C LYS A 899 -41.30 10.87 -2.43
N PHE A 900 -41.63 11.85 -1.59
CA PHE A 900 -42.58 12.90 -1.95
C PHE A 900 -42.19 13.67 -3.23
N THR A 901 -40.90 13.96 -3.46
CA THR A 901 -40.48 14.53 -4.75
C THR A 901 -40.64 13.55 -5.92
N GLN A 902 -40.33 12.28 -5.75
CA GLN A 902 -40.36 11.27 -6.82
C GLN A 902 -41.79 10.79 -7.16
N ASP A 903 -42.68 10.77 -6.17
CA ASP A 903 -44.11 10.50 -6.29
C ASP A 903 -44.88 11.72 -6.84
N SER A 904 -44.26 12.91 -6.91
CA SER A 904 -44.84 14.12 -7.51
C SER A 904 -44.37 14.39 -8.96
N GLU A 905 -43.12 14.03 -9.31
CA GLU A 905 -42.67 14.06 -10.73
C GLU A 905 -43.37 12.97 -11.57
N SER A 906 -43.86 11.89 -10.97
CA SER A 906 -44.51 10.77 -11.66
C SER A 906 -46.01 10.92 -11.92
N ILE A 907 -46.63 12.06 -11.54
CA ILE A 907 -48.06 12.34 -11.74
C ILE A 907 -48.31 13.41 -12.83
N LEU A 908 -47.26 14.03 -13.38
CA LEU A 908 -47.37 15.14 -14.35
C LEU A 908 -47.07 14.79 -15.82
N GLU A 909 -46.84 13.51 -16.15
CA GLU A 909 -46.82 13.02 -17.54
C GLU A 909 -47.94 12.00 -17.80
N VAL A 910 -49.14 12.50 -18.14
CA VAL A 910 -50.08 12.00 -19.19
C VAL A 910 -51.43 12.71 -19.02
N THR A 911 -51.68 13.75 -19.83
CA THR A 911 -53.01 14.03 -20.45
C THR A 911 -52.94 15.18 -21.47
N CYS A 912 -53.85 15.13 -22.45
CA CYS A 912 -54.33 16.24 -23.29
C CYS A 912 -53.35 17.03 -24.17
N LEU A 913 -53.19 16.56 -25.41
CA LEU A 913 -53.16 17.46 -26.58
C LEU A 913 -54.61 17.72 -27.04
N LYS A 914 -55.10 18.97 -27.00
CA LYS A 914 -55.84 19.65 -28.10
C LYS A 914 -56.45 21.02 -27.73
N ASP A 915 -56.34 21.93 -28.71
CA ASP A 915 -57.28 22.97 -29.15
C ASP A 915 -57.91 23.99 -28.16
N ASN A 916 -57.46 25.24 -28.30
CA ASN A 916 -58.19 26.53 -28.31
C ASN A 916 -59.56 26.67 -27.60
N THR A 917 -59.73 27.74 -26.80
CA THR A 917 -60.48 28.98 -27.17
C THR A 917 -60.39 30.03 -26.03
N LEU A 918 -60.90 31.25 -26.23
CA LEU A 918 -60.65 32.49 -25.49
C LEU A 918 -61.38 32.65 -24.12
N THR A 919 -60.86 33.63 -23.35
CA THR A 919 -61.54 34.82 -22.76
C THR A 919 -61.76 35.02 -21.24
N TYR A 920 -61.44 36.28 -20.86
CA TYR A 920 -61.94 37.14 -19.78
C TYR A 920 -61.49 37.03 -18.31
N LEU A 921 -61.60 38.18 -17.66
CA LEU A 921 -61.00 38.62 -16.39
C LEU A 921 -61.96 38.49 -15.21
N GLU A 922 -61.37 38.56 -14.00
CA GLU A 922 -61.82 39.23 -12.75
C GLU A 922 -61.75 38.33 -11.51
N ALA A 923 -61.61 38.82 -10.27
CA ALA A 923 -60.77 39.90 -9.69
C ALA A 923 -61.08 39.98 -8.19
N ALA A 924 -60.11 39.77 -7.27
CA ALA A 924 -60.26 40.11 -5.85
C ALA A 924 -58.92 40.14 -5.08
N SER A 925 -58.80 41.04 -4.11
CA SER A 925 -57.76 41.09 -3.06
C SER A 925 -58.33 41.81 -1.83
N PRO A 926 -57.86 41.52 -0.61
CA PRO A 926 -57.06 42.52 0.13
C PRO A 926 -55.90 41.88 0.97
N LEU A 927 -54.66 42.37 0.89
CA LEU A 927 -54.02 43.47 1.66
C LEU A 927 -53.50 43.13 3.08
N ILE A 928 -52.36 43.74 3.43
CA ILE A 928 -51.59 43.67 4.70
C ILE A 928 -51.74 45.02 5.44
N PRO A 929 -51.41 45.17 6.75
CA PRO A 929 -50.16 45.91 7.07
C PRO A 929 -49.44 45.64 8.43
N GLU A 930 -48.10 45.63 8.38
CA GLU A 930 -47.11 46.38 9.22
C GLU A 930 -46.85 46.15 10.75
N ASN A 931 -45.79 46.86 11.23
CA ASN A 931 -45.01 46.82 12.50
C ASN A 931 -45.43 48.01 13.45
N PRO A 932 -44.81 48.40 14.63
CA PRO A 932 -43.39 48.27 15.07
C PRO A 932 -42.96 48.28 16.61
N ARG A 933 -41.71 47.82 16.87
CA ARG A 933 -40.59 48.32 17.77
C ARG A 933 -40.74 48.95 19.21
N LYS A 934 -39.65 48.74 20.01
CA LYS A 934 -39.14 49.39 21.28
C LYS A 934 -39.66 48.82 22.62
N GLY A 935 -38.95 48.89 23.77
CA GLY A 935 -37.68 49.57 24.14
C GLY A 935 -36.88 48.91 25.32
N GLU A 936 -36.08 49.68 26.09
CA GLU A 936 -35.01 49.19 27.01
C GLU A 936 -35.22 49.47 28.53
N ALA A 937 -34.48 48.76 29.43
CA ALA A 937 -33.62 49.31 30.54
C ALA A 937 -33.67 48.68 31.99
N LYS A 938 -32.51 48.19 32.45
CA LYS A 938 -31.78 48.38 33.75
C LYS A 938 -32.42 48.28 35.19
N ILE A 939 -31.80 47.39 36.01
CA ILE A 939 -31.17 47.60 37.37
C ILE A 939 -31.97 47.43 38.70
N ARG A 940 -31.24 46.97 39.76
CA ARG A 940 -31.54 46.71 41.21
C ARG A 940 -32.37 45.43 41.50
N VAL A 941 -32.09 44.54 42.46
CA VAL A 941 -31.44 44.54 43.81
C VAL A 941 -32.35 45.03 44.96
N GLN A 942 -32.86 44.11 45.82
CA GLN A 942 -32.37 43.89 47.20
C GLN A 942 -32.98 42.63 47.88
N GLU A 943 -32.55 42.38 49.12
CA GLU A 943 -32.93 41.44 50.22
C GLU A 943 -34.45 41.17 50.46
N GLN A 944 -34.95 40.26 51.31
CA GLN A 944 -34.45 39.32 52.38
C GLN A 944 -35.44 38.09 52.42
N GLN A 945 -35.47 37.06 53.28
CA GLN A 945 -35.16 36.87 54.71
C GLN A 945 -34.99 35.36 55.06
N CYS A 946 -34.90 34.97 56.34
CA CYS A 946 -34.44 33.63 56.82
C CYS A 946 -35.40 32.96 57.84
N LEU A 947 -35.31 31.63 58.04
CA LEU A 947 -35.40 30.95 59.36
C LEU A 947 -34.94 29.46 59.31
N THR A 948 -34.66 28.86 60.48
CA THR A 948 -33.82 27.63 60.67
C THR A 948 -34.34 26.66 61.76
N ILE A 949 -33.56 25.60 62.10
CA ILE A 949 -33.65 24.62 63.24
C ILE A 949 -34.47 23.34 62.94
N THR A 950 -34.13 22.09 63.33
CA THR A 950 -32.90 21.24 63.53
C THR A 950 -33.37 19.74 63.44
N GLU A 951 -32.77 18.59 63.83
CA GLU A 951 -31.52 18.19 64.57
C GLU A 951 -31.05 16.73 64.23
N SER A 952 -30.52 15.95 65.18
CA SER A 952 -29.95 14.58 65.05
C SER A 952 -29.91 13.86 66.45
N PRO A 953 -29.34 12.63 66.69
CA PRO A 953 -28.91 11.51 65.85
C PRO A 953 -29.55 10.10 66.21
N PRO A 954 -28.86 8.98 66.67
CA PRO A 954 -28.67 7.78 65.82
C PRO A 954 -28.90 6.32 66.39
N LEU A 955 -28.88 5.31 65.49
CA LEU A 955 -28.53 3.87 65.69
C LEU A 955 -29.52 2.97 66.51
N PRO A 956 -29.42 1.61 66.60
CA PRO A 956 -28.30 0.68 66.32
C PRO A 956 -28.61 -0.60 65.45
N ARG A 957 -28.03 -1.78 65.79
CA ARG A 957 -27.80 -2.99 64.93
C ARG A 957 -28.65 -4.23 65.26
N GLY A 958 -28.82 -5.15 64.29
CA GLY A 958 -29.08 -6.61 64.46
C GLY A 958 -29.30 -7.29 63.08
N ILE A 959 -28.80 -8.46 62.64
CA ILE A 959 -28.22 -9.72 63.18
C ILE A 959 -29.18 -10.94 63.13
N ILE A 960 -28.85 -11.97 62.30
CA ILE A 960 -29.32 -13.40 62.35
C ILE A 960 -30.82 -13.66 61.99
N SER A 961 -31.29 -14.80 61.41
CA SER A 961 -30.68 -15.94 60.68
C SER A 961 -31.73 -16.98 60.20
N LYS A 962 -31.54 -17.58 59.00
CA LYS A 962 -31.94 -18.96 58.57
C LYS A 962 -33.42 -19.43 58.48
N LYS A 963 -33.65 -20.29 57.46
CA LYS A 963 -34.61 -21.44 57.37
C LYS A 963 -36.12 -21.07 57.23
N GLU A 964 -37.02 -21.93 56.69
CA GLU A 964 -36.93 -23.30 56.12
C GLU A 964 -38.04 -23.57 55.07
N LYS A 965 -37.91 -24.65 54.26
CA LYS A 965 -38.94 -25.49 53.53
C LYS A 965 -40.20 -24.82 52.90
N GLY A 966 -40.73 -25.25 51.74
CA GLY A 966 -40.36 -26.33 50.81
C GLY A 966 -41.45 -27.39 50.59
N LEU A 967 -42.18 -27.31 49.46
CA LEU A 967 -42.98 -28.38 48.81
C LEU A 967 -42.66 -28.34 47.29
N LYS A 968 -42.48 -29.42 46.51
CA LYS A 968 -43.24 -30.69 46.28
C LYS A 968 -44.59 -30.47 45.55
N SER A 969 -44.99 -31.25 44.54
CA SER A 969 -44.33 -32.27 43.68
C SER A 969 -45.25 -32.65 42.48
N PHE A 970 -44.92 -33.72 41.73
CA PHE A 970 -45.63 -34.37 40.59
C PHE A 970 -45.42 -33.72 39.20
N ALA A 971 -44.79 -34.31 38.17
CA ALA A 971 -44.15 -35.63 37.88
C ALA A 971 -44.96 -36.71 37.11
N TYR A 972 -44.22 -37.55 36.34
CA TYR A 972 -44.60 -38.68 35.45
C TYR A 972 -45.22 -38.31 34.08
N LEU A 973 -45.08 -39.11 32.99
CA LEU A 973 -44.38 -40.40 32.70
C LEU A 973 -43.26 -40.17 31.62
N HIS A 974 -42.10 -40.87 31.55
CA HIS A 974 -41.79 -42.30 31.26
C HIS A 974 -42.18 -42.75 29.83
N LEU A 975 -41.44 -43.59 29.06
CA LEU A 975 -40.07 -44.20 29.03
C LEU A 975 -39.73 -44.40 27.51
N ILE A 976 -38.74 -45.11 26.93
CA ILE A 976 -37.65 -46.08 27.28
C ILE A 976 -36.60 -46.04 26.11
N GLU A 977 -35.36 -46.55 26.03
CA GLU A 977 -34.32 -47.21 26.87
C GLU A 977 -33.11 -46.20 27.04
N LYS A 978 -31.91 -46.38 27.64
CA LYS A 978 -31.03 -47.48 28.11
C LYS A 978 -30.03 -48.15 27.11
N SER A 979 -28.73 -48.02 27.41
CA SER A 979 -27.62 -49.02 27.33
C SER A 979 -26.30 -48.40 26.82
N PHE A 980 -25.11 -48.64 27.39
CA PHE A 980 -24.62 -49.21 28.68
C PHE A 980 -23.23 -48.50 28.91
N ILE A 981 -22.81 -47.97 30.09
CA ILE A 981 -22.33 -48.66 31.32
C ILE A 981 -21.06 -49.51 31.01
N ILE A 982 -19.91 -49.46 31.70
CA ILE A 982 -19.40 -48.80 32.94
C ILE A 982 -17.83 -48.79 32.90
N SER A 983 -16.97 -48.20 33.76
CA SER A 983 -17.02 -47.28 34.94
C SER A 983 -15.62 -46.62 35.13
N SER A 984 -15.50 -45.63 36.05
CA SER A 984 -14.60 -45.66 37.24
C SER A 984 -14.00 -44.30 37.61
N GLU A 985 -13.90 -44.04 38.92
CA GLU A 985 -13.31 -42.84 39.52
C GLU A 985 -11.91 -43.11 40.14
N MET A 986 -11.33 -42.04 40.70
CA MET A 986 -10.62 -41.99 41.99
C MET A 986 -9.08 -42.04 42.09
N ILE A 987 -8.61 -41.26 43.10
CA ILE A 987 -7.34 -41.33 43.86
C ILE A 987 -6.05 -40.76 43.20
N PHE A 988 -5.79 -39.48 43.48
CA PHE A 988 -4.74 -38.94 44.39
C PHE A 988 -3.30 -39.53 44.45
N ILE A 989 -2.37 -38.66 44.92
CA ILE A 989 -1.03 -38.90 45.51
C ILE A 989 0.22 -38.85 44.58
N VAL A 990 0.97 -37.75 44.74
CA VAL A 990 2.45 -37.62 44.77
C VAL A 990 3.27 -38.12 43.55
N LEU A 991 3.56 -37.23 42.60
CA LEU A 991 4.83 -36.46 42.53
C LEU A 991 4.75 -35.31 41.51
#